data_AF-A0A2A5ATA1-F1
#
_entry.id   AF-A0A2A5ATA1-F1
#
_cell.length_a   1.000
_cell.length_b   1.000
_cell.length_c   1.000
_cell.angle_alpha   90.00
_cell.angle_beta   90.00
_cell.angle_gamma   90.00
#
_symmetry.space_group_name_H-M   'P 1'
#
loop_
_entity.id
_entity.type
_entity.pdbx_description
1 polymer ?
#
loop_
_entity_poly.entity_id
_entity_poly.type
_entity_poly.pdbx_seq_one_letter_code
_entity_poly.pdbx_strand_id
1 'polypeptide(L)'
;MISGESKMVTTRKLISSLMVSVGVLIFAPTALSQSGTNVDAGDWPDHHGGKGAQRYSPLDQINADNVGTLKLAWRFATANYGPSPEFNNPSTPIEIDGVIYATMGATRNVVALDATNGQVLWMWRPQEGQRYDFAPRKGAGRGVAHWRSGDEHRILNLTPGFFLVSLDAKTGLPDPNFGDNGRVDMFDGLRNSEGFEDIDIGSSMPPFVMNDVIVVGPAHKVGMRPRSKSNVKGDVRGFDARTGALLWTFHTIPERGEVGFETWLDGGVEFTGNAGVWATMSGDPELGHVYLPVESATGDRYGGDRPGDNLFANSIVALDIKTGERQWHHQQIHHDIWDWDNPSAPVLADLPNGRKIVMQVTKQSWVYTYDRLTGEPIWPMEEQPVPAGDVPGEWYSPTQPYPSRPAPFDRQGFTEADLIDFTPELRAEALEAISRFRLSPNLYTPPSLAEAADGTIGVLSLPSATGGANWEGSALDPETGILYIPSRTALAALSVGKDENSDVDFSQAFGVRVPRVKGLDVVAPPYGRITAIDMNTGDHVWQIANADTPDRIANNPALAGLDLPRTGVPTRAGLFLTKTLLFSGEGAGGGSKLYATDKQTGEIVARIQLPNTQSGQPMTYEHNGKQYIALFVSGGGKPTELVAYALP
;
A
#
# COMPACT_ATOMS: atom_id res chain seq x y z
N MET A 1 -24.06 -1.45 94.20
CA MET A 1 -23.34 -2.55 94.88
C MET A 1 -21.96 -2.67 94.26
N ILE A 2 -20.91 -2.48 95.08
CA ILE A 2 -19.62 -3.22 95.09
C ILE A 2 -18.78 -3.12 93.80
N SER A 3 -17.79 -2.20 93.78
CA SER A 3 -16.33 -2.45 93.89
C SER A 3 -15.72 -3.14 92.65
N GLY A 4 -14.59 -2.78 92.08
CA GLY A 4 -13.42 -2.03 92.54
C GLY A 4 -12.21 -2.63 91.80
N GLU A 5 -11.26 -1.77 91.38
CA GLU A 5 -9.82 -2.04 91.10
C GLU A 5 -9.41 -3.16 90.11
N SER A 6 -8.30 -3.15 89.38
CA SER A 6 -7.27 -2.19 88.98
C SER A 6 -6.43 -2.89 87.90
N LYS A 7 -5.85 -2.14 86.95
CA LYS A 7 -4.41 -2.10 86.61
C LYS A 7 -4.15 -1.61 85.18
N MET A 8 -3.35 -0.54 85.14
CA MET A 8 -2.55 -0.08 84.01
C MET A 8 -1.68 -1.22 83.44
N VAL A 9 -1.59 -1.30 82.11
CA VAL A 9 -0.29 -1.27 81.43
C VAL A 9 -0.40 -0.39 80.18
N THR A 10 0.45 0.63 80.19
CA THR A 10 0.79 1.61 79.16
C THR A 10 1.24 1.01 77.83
N THR A 11 0.72 1.55 76.73
CA THR A 11 1.56 1.85 75.56
C THR A 11 1.09 3.15 74.90
N ARG A 12 1.89 4.20 75.05
CA ARG A 12 1.74 5.47 74.29
C ARG A 12 2.00 5.19 72.81
N LYS A 13 1.08 5.61 71.92
CA LYS A 13 1.45 6.14 70.61
C LYS A 13 0.66 7.42 70.37
N LEU A 14 1.41 8.50 70.14
CA LEU A 14 0.92 9.83 69.85
C LEU A 14 0.08 9.83 68.58
N ILE A 15 -1.01 10.58 68.66
CA ILE A 15 -1.78 11.11 67.55
C ILE A 15 -0.87 12.07 66.75
N SER A 16 -0.82 11.91 65.44
CA SER A 16 -0.31 12.92 64.52
C SER A 16 -1.26 13.00 63.34
N SER A 17 -1.95 14.14 63.29
CA SER A 17 -2.83 14.57 62.22
C SER A 17 -2.11 14.50 60.87
N LEU A 18 -2.67 13.77 59.91
CA LEU A 18 -2.26 13.85 58.52
C LEU A 18 -3.36 14.54 57.72
N MET A 19 -3.05 15.76 57.27
CA MET A 19 -3.78 16.48 56.25
C MET A 19 -3.91 15.62 55.00
N VAL A 20 -5.12 15.58 54.45
CA VAL A 20 -5.43 15.03 53.13
C VAL A 20 -4.83 15.96 52.08
N SER A 21 -3.63 15.63 51.62
CA SER A 21 -3.08 16.17 50.37
C SER A 21 -3.51 15.23 49.26
N VAL A 22 -4.54 15.62 48.51
CA VAL A 22 -4.90 15.01 47.23
C VAL A 22 -3.73 15.24 46.27
N GLY A 23 -2.86 14.24 46.14
CA GLY A 23 -1.91 14.18 45.04
C GLY A 23 -2.66 13.81 43.77
N VAL A 24 -3.02 14.81 42.98
CA VAL A 24 -3.38 14.61 41.57
C VAL A 24 -2.10 14.09 40.89
N LEU A 25 -2.00 12.78 40.74
CA LEU A 25 -1.09 12.15 39.79
C LEU A 25 -1.59 12.52 38.40
N ILE A 26 -1.08 13.63 37.89
CA ILE A 26 -1.15 13.98 36.47
C ILE A 26 -0.35 12.90 35.74
N PHE A 27 -1.04 11.88 35.22
CA PHE A 27 -0.55 11.15 34.06
C PHE A 27 -0.56 12.15 32.91
N ALA A 28 0.54 12.88 32.74
CA ALA A 28 0.78 13.58 31.49
C ALA A 28 0.88 12.50 30.40
N PRO A 29 0.11 12.59 29.31
CA PRO A 29 0.27 11.66 28.22
C PRO A 29 1.69 11.87 27.65
N THR A 30 2.51 10.83 27.67
CA THR A 30 3.79 10.78 26.94
C THR A 30 3.56 10.68 25.42
N ALA A 31 2.53 11.35 24.90
CA ALA A 31 2.22 11.49 23.49
C ALA A 31 3.14 12.51 22.79
N LEU A 32 4.06 13.15 23.52
CA LEU A 32 5.01 14.15 23.01
C LEU A 32 6.40 13.59 22.62
N SER A 33 6.64 12.27 22.67
CA SER A 33 7.98 11.70 22.43
C SER A 33 8.45 11.77 20.96
N GLN A 34 7.51 11.84 20.00
CA GLN A 34 7.81 11.99 18.57
C GLN A 34 7.60 13.44 18.09
N SER A 35 7.88 14.43 18.94
CA SER A 35 7.87 15.83 18.54
C SER A 35 9.09 16.14 17.65
N GLY A 36 8.83 16.38 16.37
CA GLY A 36 9.78 16.84 15.37
C GLY A 36 9.04 17.58 14.25
N THR A 37 9.78 18.04 13.26
CA THR A 37 9.26 18.59 12.00
C THR A 37 8.17 17.69 11.37
N ASN A 38 7.20 18.31 10.70
CA ASN A 38 6.06 17.64 10.08
C ASN A 38 5.67 18.32 8.75
N VAL A 39 4.65 17.82 8.06
CA VAL A 39 4.19 18.42 6.80
C VAL A 39 3.74 19.88 6.93
N ASP A 40 3.23 20.28 8.09
CA ASP A 40 2.83 21.67 8.36
C ASP A 40 4.04 22.60 8.56
N ALA A 41 5.20 22.05 8.91
CA ALA A 41 6.47 22.77 8.99
C ALA A 41 7.19 22.87 7.63
N GLY A 42 6.65 22.24 6.58
CA GLY A 42 7.21 22.24 5.22
C GLY A 42 7.95 20.97 4.85
N ASP A 43 8.15 20.03 5.76
CA ASP A 43 8.90 18.80 5.51
C ASP A 43 8.03 17.68 4.92
N TRP A 44 8.65 16.56 4.54
CA TRP A 44 7.96 15.32 4.15
C TRP A 44 8.52 14.12 4.94
N PRO A 45 8.23 14.02 6.26
CA PRO A 45 8.97 13.13 7.17
C PRO A 45 8.61 11.65 7.06
N ASP A 46 7.57 11.30 6.32
CA ASP A 46 7.00 9.97 6.20
C ASP A 46 6.72 9.62 4.75
N HIS A 47 6.65 8.33 4.43
CA HIS A 47 6.38 7.84 3.06
C HIS A 47 5.15 8.50 2.39
N HIS A 48 4.13 8.86 3.18
CA HIS A 48 2.90 9.51 2.71
C HIS A 48 2.71 10.93 3.26
N GLY A 49 3.80 11.60 3.67
CA GLY A 49 3.79 12.92 4.31
C GLY A 49 3.48 12.85 5.80
N GLY A 50 2.61 11.94 6.24
CA GLY A 50 2.34 11.71 7.66
C GLY A 50 1.72 10.34 7.94
N LYS A 51 1.49 10.05 9.23
CA LYS A 51 0.99 8.73 9.70
C LYS A 51 -0.40 8.38 9.18
N GLY A 52 -1.23 9.38 8.85
CA GLY A 52 -2.58 9.18 8.31
C GLY A 52 -2.64 8.86 6.81
N ALA A 53 -1.50 8.75 6.12
CA ALA A 53 -1.40 8.39 4.71
C ALA A 53 -2.16 9.31 3.72
N GLN A 54 -2.26 10.61 4.03
CA GLN A 54 -3.05 11.56 3.24
C GLN A 54 -2.33 12.06 1.97
N ARG A 55 -0.99 12.01 1.92
CA ARG A 55 -0.18 12.55 0.81
C ARG A 55 -0.50 14.01 0.48
N TYR A 56 -0.78 14.78 1.52
CA TYR A 56 -1.12 16.20 1.46
C TYR A 56 -0.03 17.05 2.11
N SER A 57 0.25 18.20 1.51
CA SER A 57 1.06 19.27 2.09
C SER A 57 0.26 20.58 2.08
N PRO A 58 0.30 21.37 3.17
CA PRO A 58 -0.40 22.67 3.23
C PRO A 58 0.34 23.77 2.45
N LEU A 59 1.52 23.50 1.89
CA LEU A 59 2.29 24.46 1.10
C LEU A 59 1.48 24.97 -0.10
N ASP A 60 1.57 26.28 -0.38
CA ASP A 60 0.81 26.95 -1.43
C ASP A 60 1.67 27.87 -2.32
N GLN A 61 2.99 27.85 -2.14
CA GLN A 61 3.93 28.64 -2.94
C GLN A 61 3.81 28.28 -4.44
N ILE A 62 3.67 27.00 -4.76
CA ILE A 62 3.32 26.52 -6.10
C ILE A 62 1.79 26.44 -6.23
N ASN A 63 1.23 27.18 -7.18
CA ASN A 63 -0.22 27.28 -7.40
C ASN A 63 -0.55 27.46 -8.90
N ALA A 64 -1.84 27.57 -9.22
CA ALA A 64 -2.31 27.61 -10.61
C ALA A 64 -1.69 28.74 -11.45
N ASP A 65 -1.34 29.87 -10.84
CA ASP A 65 -0.79 31.03 -11.55
C ASP A 65 0.67 30.86 -11.96
N ASN A 66 1.43 30.04 -11.22
CA ASN A 66 2.88 29.95 -11.38
C ASN A 66 3.41 28.54 -11.72
N VAL A 67 2.61 27.48 -11.55
CA VAL A 67 3.03 26.08 -11.72
C VAL A 67 3.58 25.78 -13.12
N GLY A 68 3.09 26.47 -14.16
CA GLY A 68 3.62 26.36 -15.52
C GLY A 68 5.07 26.86 -15.70
N THR A 69 5.63 27.55 -14.70
CA THR A 69 6.98 28.12 -14.75
C THR A 69 8.05 27.25 -14.09
N LEU A 70 7.65 26.13 -13.44
CA LEU A 70 8.56 25.22 -12.76
C LEU A 70 9.76 24.81 -13.64
N LYS A 71 10.95 24.79 -13.03
CA LYS A 71 12.19 24.35 -13.66
C LYS A 71 12.80 23.23 -12.84
N LEU A 72 13.54 22.36 -13.53
CA LEU A 72 14.38 21.38 -12.87
C LEU A 72 15.45 22.13 -12.06
N ALA A 73 15.39 22.01 -10.73
CA ALA A 73 16.33 22.63 -9.81
C ALA A 73 17.61 21.82 -9.70
N TRP A 74 17.49 20.50 -9.52
CA TRP A 74 18.62 19.57 -9.46
C TRP A 74 18.19 18.15 -9.84
N ARG A 75 19.18 17.28 -10.10
CA ARG A 75 18.97 15.85 -10.38
C ARG A 75 20.11 15.01 -9.78
N PHE A 76 19.79 13.78 -9.41
CA PHE A 76 20.72 12.81 -8.85
C PHE A 76 20.59 11.47 -9.61
N ALA A 77 21.66 11.04 -10.28
CA ALA A 77 21.68 9.83 -11.10
C ALA A 77 22.05 8.59 -10.28
N THR A 78 21.30 7.50 -10.43
CA THR A 78 21.48 6.29 -9.60
C THR A 78 22.32 5.17 -10.26
N ALA A 79 22.74 5.37 -11.51
CA ALA A 79 23.28 4.33 -12.40
C ALA A 79 24.45 3.52 -11.82
N ASN A 80 25.23 4.11 -10.92
CA ASN A 80 26.48 3.53 -10.40
C ASN A 80 26.34 2.91 -8.99
N TYR A 81 25.13 2.78 -8.45
CA TYR A 81 24.92 2.37 -7.04
C TYR A 81 24.41 0.94 -6.87
N GLY A 82 24.90 0.00 -7.68
CA GLY A 82 24.59 -1.42 -7.56
C GLY A 82 25.42 -2.28 -8.51
N PRO A 83 25.29 -3.62 -8.47
CA PRO A 83 25.95 -4.52 -9.41
C PRO A 83 25.50 -4.33 -10.87
N SER A 84 24.33 -3.70 -11.07
CA SER A 84 23.80 -3.30 -12.35
C SER A 84 23.05 -1.97 -12.21
N PRO A 85 22.93 -1.17 -13.29
CA PRO A 85 22.09 0.01 -13.28
C PRO A 85 20.64 -0.34 -12.91
N GLU A 86 20.04 0.52 -12.10
CA GLU A 86 18.61 0.45 -11.79
C GLU A 86 17.82 1.16 -12.90
N PHE A 87 16.77 0.52 -13.39
CA PHE A 87 15.89 1.04 -14.46
C PHE A 87 14.45 1.26 -13.98
N ASN A 88 14.19 1.04 -12.70
CA ASN A 88 12.91 1.29 -12.06
C ASN A 88 13.13 1.45 -10.56
N ASN A 89 12.81 2.63 -10.03
CA ASN A 89 12.85 2.89 -8.60
C ASN A 89 11.49 3.46 -8.16
N PRO A 90 10.68 2.66 -7.45
CA PRO A 90 9.37 3.07 -6.98
C PRO A 90 9.38 3.84 -5.66
N SER A 91 10.56 4.25 -5.16
CA SER A 91 10.70 4.93 -3.86
C SER A 91 9.97 6.25 -3.81
N THR A 92 9.36 6.52 -2.65
CA THR A 92 9.04 7.87 -2.21
C THR A 92 10.16 8.30 -1.25
N PRO A 93 10.97 9.31 -1.58
CA PRO A 93 11.90 9.88 -0.61
C PRO A 93 11.15 10.50 0.57
N ILE A 94 11.85 10.65 1.70
CA ILE A 94 11.41 11.53 2.79
C ILE A 94 12.36 12.72 2.86
N GLU A 95 11.86 13.86 3.32
CA GLU A 95 12.65 15.07 3.54
C GLU A 95 12.41 15.58 4.96
N ILE A 96 13.52 15.84 5.66
CA ILE A 96 13.53 16.23 7.08
C ILE A 96 14.67 17.23 7.28
N ASP A 97 14.35 18.41 7.80
CA ASP A 97 15.30 19.44 8.20
C ASP A 97 16.35 19.79 7.11
N GLY A 98 15.97 19.78 5.83
CA GLY A 98 16.84 20.06 4.68
C GLY A 98 17.60 18.87 4.12
N VAL A 99 17.30 17.65 4.55
CA VAL A 99 17.95 16.43 4.10
C VAL A 99 16.93 15.46 3.51
N ILE A 100 17.16 15.03 2.27
CA ILE A 100 16.40 13.98 1.62
C ILE A 100 17.02 12.62 1.93
N TYR A 101 16.21 11.68 2.40
CA TYR A 101 16.58 10.27 2.54
C TYR A 101 15.79 9.41 1.55
N ALA A 102 16.49 8.53 0.84
CA ALA A 102 15.87 7.65 -0.14
C ALA A 102 16.59 6.30 -0.22
N THR A 103 15.90 5.31 -0.78
CA THR A 103 16.53 4.06 -1.21
C THR A 103 16.86 4.12 -2.71
N MET A 104 17.97 3.48 -3.09
CA MET A 104 18.39 3.42 -4.49
C MET A 104 19.23 2.18 -4.83
N GLY A 105 19.24 1.85 -6.11
CA GLY A 105 20.08 0.79 -6.67
C GLY A 105 19.54 -0.61 -6.42
N ALA A 106 20.07 -1.58 -7.17
CA ALA A 106 19.60 -2.97 -7.13
C ALA A 106 19.73 -3.62 -5.74
N THR A 107 20.64 -3.12 -4.90
CA THR A 107 20.93 -3.60 -3.54
C THR A 107 20.22 -2.82 -2.43
N ARG A 108 19.30 -1.88 -2.74
CA ARG A 108 18.59 -1.06 -1.74
C ARG A 108 19.54 -0.31 -0.81
N ASN A 109 20.45 0.44 -1.40
CA ASN A 109 21.32 1.35 -0.65
C ASN A 109 20.45 2.48 -0.08
N VAL A 110 20.85 3.04 1.06
CA VAL A 110 20.23 4.24 1.63
C VAL A 110 21.14 5.43 1.36
N VAL A 111 20.58 6.55 0.94
CA VAL A 111 21.32 7.79 0.69
C VAL A 111 20.70 8.96 1.43
N ALA A 112 21.55 9.85 1.94
CA ALA A 112 21.18 11.18 2.39
C ALA A 112 21.71 12.22 1.41
N LEU A 113 20.84 13.14 0.99
CA LEU A 113 21.13 14.20 0.04
C LEU A 113 20.77 15.55 0.65
N ASP A 114 21.57 16.58 0.38
CA ASP A 114 21.17 17.97 0.59
C ASP A 114 19.94 18.29 -0.27
N ALA A 115 18.85 18.73 0.36
CA ALA A 115 17.57 18.94 -0.31
C ALA A 115 17.57 20.10 -1.32
N THR A 116 18.55 21.01 -1.26
CA THR A 116 18.62 22.18 -2.15
C THR A 116 19.33 21.91 -3.47
N ASN A 117 20.23 20.93 -3.50
CA ASN A 117 21.15 20.73 -4.61
C ASN A 117 21.45 19.25 -4.94
N GLY A 118 20.96 18.29 -4.15
CA GLY A 118 21.16 16.86 -4.37
C GLY A 118 22.58 16.36 -4.04
N GLN A 119 23.38 17.13 -3.30
CA GLN A 119 24.72 16.71 -2.87
C GLN A 119 24.61 15.52 -1.91
N VAL A 120 25.36 14.45 -2.20
CA VAL A 120 25.45 13.29 -1.30
C VAL A 120 26.13 13.70 0.00
N LEU A 121 25.43 13.54 1.12
CA LEU A 121 25.95 13.74 2.46
C LEU A 121 26.57 12.44 2.99
N TRP A 122 25.85 11.32 2.83
CA TRP A 122 26.35 9.98 3.09
C TRP A 122 25.55 8.94 2.30
N MET A 123 26.12 7.74 2.18
CA MET A 123 25.44 6.58 1.60
C MET A 123 25.82 5.32 2.38
N TRP A 124 24.84 4.44 2.59
CA TRP A 124 25.01 3.14 3.23
C TRP A 124 24.55 2.02 2.29
N ARG A 125 25.32 0.93 2.22
CA ARG A 125 25.04 -0.24 1.38
C ARG A 125 24.99 -1.52 2.23
N PRO A 126 23.88 -2.27 2.23
CA PRO A 126 23.82 -3.55 2.93
C PRO A 126 24.82 -4.57 2.34
N GLN A 127 25.42 -5.41 3.21
CA GLN A 127 26.31 -6.51 2.82
C GLN A 127 25.68 -7.86 3.26
N GLU A 128 24.90 -8.49 2.39
CA GLU A 128 24.03 -9.62 2.79
C GLU A 128 24.49 -10.97 2.21
N GLY A 129 25.45 -10.97 1.28
CA GLY A 129 25.94 -12.20 0.63
C GLY A 129 24.82 -13.03 0.01
N GLN A 130 24.80 -14.33 0.29
CA GLN A 130 23.78 -15.25 -0.22
C GLN A 130 22.35 -14.83 0.16
N ARG A 131 22.16 -14.13 1.27
CA ARG A 131 20.83 -13.68 1.70
C ARG A 131 20.24 -12.65 0.72
N TYR A 132 21.06 -11.86 0.04
CA TYR A 132 20.62 -11.03 -1.09
C TYR A 132 20.36 -11.86 -2.35
N ASP A 133 21.17 -12.89 -2.61
CA ASP A 133 21.03 -13.72 -3.81
C ASP A 133 19.68 -14.47 -3.84
N PHE A 134 19.21 -14.93 -2.68
CA PHE A 134 17.92 -15.61 -2.53
C PHE A 134 16.74 -14.69 -2.19
N ALA A 135 17.00 -13.40 -1.92
CA ALA A 135 15.98 -12.45 -1.51
C ALA A 135 14.80 -12.39 -2.51
N PRO A 136 13.53 -12.52 -2.05
CA PRO A 136 12.37 -12.49 -2.94
C PRO A 136 11.98 -11.08 -3.37
N ARG A 137 12.40 -10.06 -2.60
CA ARG A 137 12.07 -8.66 -2.81
C ARG A 137 13.35 -7.83 -2.96
N LYS A 138 13.91 -7.76 -4.17
CA LYS A 138 15.14 -6.99 -4.51
C LYS A 138 14.85 -5.59 -5.06
N GLY A 139 15.89 -4.89 -5.52
CA GLY A 139 15.78 -3.52 -6.05
C GLY A 139 15.71 -2.46 -4.94
N ALA A 140 15.57 -1.19 -5.31
CA ALA A 140 15.52 -0.09 -4.36
C ALA A 140 14.40 -0.19 -3.31
N GLY A 141 13.39 -1.06 -3.45
CA GLY A 141 12.22 -1.00 -2.57
C GLY A 141 11.48 0.33 -2.74
N ARG A 142 10.74 0.78 -1.73
CA ARG A 142 9.85 1.95 -1.83
C ARG A 142 10.15 3.11 -0.89
N GLY A 143 11.29 3.08 -0.22
CA GLY A 143 11.77 4.19 0.59
C GLY A 143 12.27 3.75 1.95
N VAL A 144 12.41 4.71 2.85
CA VAL A 144 12.85 4.54 4.23
C VAL A 144 11.79 5.05 5.19
N ALA A 145 11.92 4.73 6.47
CA ALA A 145 11.18 5.35 7.55
C ALA A 145 12.10 6.16 8.45
N HIS A 146 11.51 7.07 9.22
CA HIS A 146 12.22 7.91 10.17
C HIS A 146 11.69 7.71 11.59
N TRP A 147 12.63 7.68 12.52
CA TRP A 147 12.35 7.73 13.94
C TRP A 147 13.16 8.84 14.60
N ARG A 148 12.54 9.55 15.54
CA ARG A 148 13.17 10.61 16.33
C ARG A 148 12.72 10.54 17.78
N SER A 149 13.67 10.76 18.68
CA SER A 149 13.38 11.00 20.09
C SER A 149 14.39 11.98 20.66
N GLY A 150 13.93 13.19 21.00
CA GLY A 150 14.83 14.30 21.33
C GLY A 150 15.78 14.61 20.18
N ASP A 151 17.08 14.53 20.46
CA ASP A 151 18.17 14.77 19.50
C ASP A 151 18.63 13.50 18.76
N GLU A 152 18.09 12.33 19.09
CA GLU A 152 18.38 11.08 18.37
C GLU A 152 17.49 10.96 17.14
N HIS A 153 18.11 10.80 15.97
CA HIS A 153 17.44 10.62 14.69
C HIS A 153 17.95 9.36 14.01
N ARG A 154 17.01 8.53 13.53
CA ARG A 154 17.30 7.28 12.84
C ARG A 154 16.55 7.18 11.53
N ILE A 155 17.24 6.64 10.53
CA ILE A 155 16.67 6.18 9.28
C ILE A 155 16.57 4.66 9.34
N LEU A 156 15.35 4.17 9.14
CA LEU A 156 14.99 2.77 9.26
C LEU A 156 14.68 2.19 7.87
N ASN A 157 15.15 0.97 7.61
CA ASN A 157 14.95 0.30 6.33
C ASN A 157 14.80 -1.21 6.51
N LEU A 158 14.10 -1.86 5.59
CA LEU A 158 14.05 -3.31 5.45
C LEU A 158 14.90 -3.68 4.23
N THR A 159 16.02 -4.37 4.44
CA THR A 159 16.94 -4.74 3.35
C THR A 159 16.38 -5.88 2.49
N PRO A 160 16.90 -6.13 1.27
CA PRO A 160 16.44 -7.23 0.43
C PRO A 160 16.51 -8.60 1.12
N GLY A 161 17.57 -8.83 1.88
CA GLY A 161 17.75 -10.01 2.72
C GLY A 161 16.88 -10.10 3.96
N PHE A 162 15.94 -9.17 4.13
CA PHE A 162 14.98 -9.07 5.22
C PHE A 162 15.65 -8.85 6.59
N PHE A 163 16.55 -7.88 6.67
CA PHE A 163 16.99 -7.30 7.94
C PHE A 163 16.28 -5.97 8.17
N LEU A 164 15.76 -5.75 9.38
CA LEU A 164 15.38 -4.41 9.85
C LEU A 164 16.64 -3.70 10.31
N VAL A 165 16.98 -2.56 9.71
CA VAL A 165 18.20 -1.81 10.00
C VAL A 165 17.88 -0.42 10.54
N SER A 166 18.70 0.05 11.48
CA SER A 166 18.67 1.41 12.04
C SER A 166 20.00 2.11 11.76
N LEU A 167 19.91 3.26 11.09
CA LEU A 167 21.06 4.08 10.71
C LEU A 167 20.95 5.43 11.39
N ASP A 168 22.05 5.94 11.92
CA ASP A 168 22.14 7.33 12.37
C ASP A 168 21.86 8.29 11.20
N ALA A 169 20.86 9.17 11.35
CA ALA A 169 20.40 10.00 10.24
C ALA A 169 21.47 10.98 9.74
N LYS A 170 22.41 11.41 10.61
CA LYS A 170 23.44 12.37 10.27
C LYS A 170 24.64 11.72 9.56
N THR A 171 24.98 10.48 9.92
CA THR A 171 26.23 9.84 9.50
C THR A 171 26.03 8.62 8.60
N GLY A 172 24.84 8.02 8.60
CA GLY A 172 24.54 6.77 7.90
C GLY A 172 25.18 5.53 8.54
N LEU A 173 25.80 5.67 9.72
CA LEU A 173 26.39 4.55 10.44
C LEU A 173 25.28 3.71 11.11
N PRO A 174 25.39 2.37 11.11
CA PRO A 174 24.47 1.52 11.86
C PRO A 174 24.44 1.90 13.35
N ASP A 175 23.25 1.94 13.94
CA ASP A 175 23.09 2.23 15.38
C ASP A 175 23.59 1.05 16.22
N PRO A 176 24.71 1.18 16.95
CA PRO A 176 25.27 0.07 17.71
C PRO A 176 24.34 -0.43 18.83
N ASN A 177 23.33 0.35 19.23
CA ASN A 177 22.38 -0.04 20.30
C ASN A 177 21.12 -0.74 19.77
N PHE A 178 20.98 -0.90 18.46
CA PHE A 178 19.80 -1.49 17.83
C PHE A 178 20.07 -2.91 17.37
N GLY A 179 19.38 -3.90 17.96
CA GLY A 179 19.54 -5.32 17.65
C GLY A 179 21.00 -5.79 17.75
N ASP A 180 21.44 -6.55 16.75
CA ASP A 180 22.85 -6.94 16.55
C ASP A 180 23.59 -5.87 15.75
N ASN A 181 24.14 -4.86 16.44
CA ASN A 181 24.98 -3.81 15.86
C ASN A 181 24.33 -3.07 14.67
N GLY A 182 23.09 -2.63 14.87
CA GLY A 182 22.32 -1.81 13.91
C GLY A 182 21.32 -2.58 13.08
N ARG A 183 21.09 -3.87 13.36
CA ARG A 183 20.14 -4.70 12.61
C ARG A 183 19.45 -5.78 13.45
N VAL A 184 18.25 -6.17 13.01
CA VAL A 184 17.50 -7.33 13.49
C VAL A 184 17.27 -8.28 12.31
N ASP A 185 17.56 -9.58 12.46
CA ASP A 185 17.23 -10.58 11.45
C ASP A 185 15.73 -10.89 11.51
N MET A 186 15.01 -10.59 10.43
CA MET A 186 13.57 -10.80 10.41
C MET A 186 13.20 -12.27 10.17
N PHE A 187 14.15 -13.17 9.91
CA PHE A 187 13.85 -14.61 9.86
C PHE A 187 13.71 -15.22 11.25
N ASP A 188 14.24 -14.57 12.29
CA ASP A 188 14.08 -15.03 13.66
C ASP A 188 12.60 -14.99 14.06
N GLY A 189 12.07 -16.14 14.47
CA GLY A 189 10.67 -16.29 14.90
C GLY A 189 9.64 -16.48 13.78
N LEU A 190 10.05 -16.70 12.52
CA LEU A 190 9.11 -17.03 11.45
C LEU A 190 8.44 -18.39 11.66
N ARG A 191 7.11 -18.41 11.69
CA ARG A 191 6.32 -19.64 11.74
C ARG A 191 6.22 -20.31 10.38
N ASN A 192 6.17 -21.64 10.40
CA ASN A 192 6.16 -22.49 9.20
C ASN A 192 7.35 -22.23 8.25
N SER A 193 8.53 -21.97 8.82
CA SER A 193 9.78 -21.78 8.07
C SER A 193 10.67 -23.03 8.03
N GLU A 194 10.42 -24.00 8.91
CA GLU A 194 11.15 -25.27 8.96
C GLU A 194 10.91 -26.10 7.69
N GLY A 195 11.98 -26.59 7.06
CA GLY A 195 11.91 -27.43 5.86
C GLY A 195 11.82 -26.68 4.53
N PHE A 196 11.76 -25.34 4.53
CA PHE A 196 11.86 -24.55 3.31
C PHE A 196 13.33 -24.24 2.99
N GLU A 197 13.86 -24.84 1.92
CA GLU A 197 15.21 -24.52 1.42
C GLU A 197 15.28 -23.10 0.85
N ASP A 198 14.18 -22.61 0.27
CA ASP A 198 14.03 -21.26 -0.32
C ASP A 198 12.93 -20.47 0.43
N ILE A 199 13.23 -19.92 1.61
CA ILE A 199 12.27 -19.09 2.37
C ILE A 199 11.90 -17.85 1.54
N ASP A 200 10.61 -17.76 1.21
CA ASP A 200 10.07 -16.79 0.28
C ASP A 200 9.38 -15.60 0.97
N ILE A 201 10.07 -14.95 1.90
CA ILE A 201 9.55 -13.80 2.66
C ILE A 201 10.56 -12.65 2.67
N GLY A 202 10.06 -11.43 2.56
CA GLY A 202 10.86 -10.22 2.59
C GLY A 202 10.01 -8.97 2.80
N SER A 203 10.52 -7.81 2.39
CA SER A 203 9.68 -6.63 2.20
C SER A 203 10.26 -5.72 1.12
N SER A 204 9.37 -4.94 0.52
CA SER A 204 9.72 -3.87 -0.41
C SER A 204 9.20 -2.51 0.04
N MET A 205 8.52 -2.45 1.18
CA MET A 205 8.06 -1.21 1.84
C MET A 205 9.02 -0.87 2.98
N PRO A 206 9.15 0.41 3.34
CA PRO A 206 9.75 0.77 4.62
C PRO A 206 8.89 0.23 5.78
N PRO A 207 9.47 0.04 6.97
CA PRO A 207 8.68 -0.29 8.15
C PRO A 207 7.79 0.91 8.55
N PHE A 208 6.71 0.67 9.30
CA PHE A 208 5.91 1.76 9.88
C PHE A 208 6.44 2.11 11.26
N VAL A 209 6.44 3.40 11.63
CA VAL A 209 7.00 3.84 12.91
C VAL A 209 6.09 4.88 13.54
N MET A 210 5.65 4.62 14.77
CA MET A 210 4.82 5.52 15.56
C MET A 210 4.94 5.17 17.04
N ASN A 211 4.87 6.16 17.92
CA ASN A 211 4.85 5.95 19.38
C ASN A 211 5.99 5.05 19.91
N ASP A 212 7.21 5.25 19.37
CA ASP A 212 8.42 4.49 19.68
C ASP A 212 8.36 2.98 19.33
N VAL A 213 7.42 2.58 18.46
CA VAL A 213 7.30 1.21 17.96
C VAL A 213 7.49 1.19 16.44
N ILE A 214 8.32 0.26 15.99
CA ILE A 214 8.49 -0.11 14.58
C ILE A 214 7.59 -1.31 14.29
N VAL A 215 6.67 -1.17 13.34
CA VAL A 215 5.82 -2.27 12.86
C VAL A 215 6.31 -2.74 11.51
N VAL A 216 6.57 -4.04 11.39
CA VAL A 216 7.05 -4.68 10.17
C VAL A 216 6.00 -5.62 9.61
N GLY A 217 5.53 -5.31 8.41
CA GLY A 217 4.70 -6.17 7.57
C GLY A 217 5.55 -6.96 6.57
N PRO A 218 5.43 -8.30 6.50
CA PRO A 218 6.14 -9.12 5.52
C PRO A 218 5.43 -9.16 4.16
N ALA A 219 6.19 -9.53 3.13
CA ALA A 219 5.73 -9.72 1.76
C ALA A 219 6.38 -10.97 1.13
N HIS A 220 5.57 -11.87 0.59
CA HIS A 220 6.01 -13.12 -0.07
C HIS A 220 6.23 -12.91 -1.58
N LYS A 221 6.64 -13.89 -2.40
CA LYS A 221 6.46 -13.73 -3.87
C LYS A 221 4.97 -13.76 -4.22
N VAL A 222 4.68 -13.25 -5.42
CA VAL A 222 3.34 -13.30 -6.01
C VAL A 222 2.88 -14.75 -6.12
N GLY A 223 1.71 -15.07 -5.58
CA GLY A 223 1.18 -16.42 -5.38
C GLY A 223 0.35 -16.95 -6.55
N MET A 224 0.48 -16.39 -7.76
CA MET A 224 -0.25 -16.81 -8.97
C MET A 224 0.03 -18.25 -9.38
N ARG A 225 1.25 -18.73 -9.11
CA ARG A 225 1.76 -20.09 -9.38
C ARG A 225 2.68 -20.50 -8.22
N PRO A 226 2.13 -20.74 -7.03
CA PRO A 226 2.93 -21.11 -5.88
C PRO A 226 3.51 -22.51 -6.11
N ARG A 227 4.75 -22.75 -5.67
CA ARG A 227 5.37 -24.08 -5.75
C ARG A 227 4.74 -25.07 -4.78
N SER A 228 4.18 -24.58 -3.69
CA SER A 228 3.48 -25.40 -2.69
C SER A 228 2.31 -24.63 -2.11
N LYS A 229 1.29 -25.35 -1.65
CA LYS A 229 0.24 -24.85 -0.76
C LYS A 229 0.78 -24.43 0.61
N SER A 230 1.88 -25.03 1.04
CA SER A 230 2.56 -24.67 2.28
C SER A 230 3.47 -23.48 2.05
N ASN A 231 3.39 -22.47 2.92
CA ASN A 231 4.32 -21.34 2.90
C ASN A 231 4.48 -20.73 4.31
N VAL A 232 5.50 -19.90 4.47
CA VAL A 232 5.74 -19.13 5.71
C VAL A 232 4.55 -18.23 6.04
N LYS A 233 4.23 -18.10 7.33
CA LYS A 233 3.14 -17.21 7.79
C LYS A 233 3.56 -15.75 7.68
N GLY A 234 2.67 -14.89 7.21
CA GLY A 234 2.87 -13.45 7.07
C GLY A 234 2.62 -12.64 8.34
N ASP A 235 3.09 -13.13 9.49
CA ASP A 235 2.83 -12.46 10.77
C ASP A 235 3.43 -11.05 10.82
N VAL A 236 2.68 -10.12 11.42
CA VAL A 236 3.10 -8.72 11.61
C VAL A 236 3.75 -8.59 12.98
N ARG A 237 4.90 -7.91 13.05
CA ARG A 237 5.68 -7.82 14.30
C ARG A 237 5.97 -6.37 14.68
N GLY A 238 5.85 -6.08 15.97
CA GLY A 238 6.21 -4.80 16.57
C GLY A 238 7.54 -4.88 17.31
N PHE A 239 8.38 -3.87 17.14
CA PHE A 239 9.72 -3.77 17.74
C PHE A 239 9.90 -2.41 18.43
N ASP A 240 10.65 -2.39 19.51
CA ASP A 240 11.05 -1.15 20.16
C ASP A 240 11.99 -0.35 19.24
N ALA A 241 11.66 0.92 18.98
CA ALA A 241 12.39 1.74 18.02
C ALA A 241 13.82 2.11 18.44
N ARG A 242 14.14 1.99 19.74
CA ARG A 242 15.45 2.35 20.30
C ARG A 242 16.41 1.16 20.26
N THR A 243 15.87 -0.01 20.58
CA THR A 243 16.67 -1.22 20.85
C THR A 243 16.50 -2.31 19.80
N GLY A 244 15.45 -2.26 18.98
CA GLY A 244 15.11 -3.34 18.05
C GLY A 244 14.57 -4.60 18.74
N ALA A 245 14.26 -4.54 20.03
CA ALA A 245 13.69 -5.68 20.75
C ALA A 245 12.25 -5.97 20.25
N LEU A 246 11.94 -7.25 20.02
CA LEU A 246 10.58 -7.68 19.70
C LEU A 246 9.64 -7.39 20.87
N LEU A 247 8.56 -6.67 20.61
CA LEU A 247 7.52 -6.33 21.59
C LEU A 247 6.32 -7.27 21.49
N TRP A 248 5.85 -7.54 20.27
CA TRP A 248 4.67 -8.36 20.02
C TRP A 248 4.69 -8.95 18.61
N THR A 249 3.92 -10.02 18.42
CA THR A 249 3.62 -10.63 17.11
C THR A 249 2.10 -10.75 16.99
N PHE A 250 1.55 -10.28 15.88
CA PHE A 250 0.16 -10.48 15.51
C PHE A 250 0.07 -11.56 14.44
N HIS A 251 -0.60 -12.66 14.75
CA HIS A 251 -0.81 -13.77 13.83
C HIS A 251 -1.94 -13.44 12.85
N THR A 252 -1.60 -13.14 11.61
CA THR A 252 -2.60 -12.88 10.55
C THR A 252 -3.27 -14.18 10.08
N ILE A 253 -2.55 -15.30 10.20
CA ILE A 253 -3.10 -16.65 10.11
C ILE A 253 -3.15 -17.20 11.55
N PRO A 254 -4.36 -17.32 12.13
CA PRO A 254 -4.54 -17.57 13.56
C PRO A 254 -4.11 -18.99 13.96
N GLU A 255 -3.70 -19.14 15.22
CA GLU A 255 -3.51 -20.42 15.88
C GLU A 255 -4.78 -20.92 16.56
N ARG A 256 -4.79 -22.19 16.95
CA ARG A 256 -5.93 -22.80 17.64
C ARG A 256 -6.26 -22.03 18.92
N GLY A 257 -7.47 -21.49 18.98
CA GLY A 257 -7.96 -20.71 20.13
C GLY A 257 -7.87 -19.19 19.92
N GLU A 258 -7.23 -18.73 18.84
CA GLU A 258 -7.27 -17.34 18.42
C GLU A 258 -8.51 -17.05 17.56
N VAL A 259 -8.93 -15.78 17.54
CA VAL A 259 -10.06 -15.31 16.75
C VAL A 259 -9.79 -15.55 15.26
N GLY A 260 -10.77 -16.09 14.54
CA GLY A 260 -10.69 -16.35 13.11
C GLY A 260 -10.24 -17.76 12.76
N PHE A 261 -9.67 -18.53 13.70
CA PHE A 261 -9.26 -19.91 13.47
C PHE A 261 -10.44 -20.78 12.96
N GLU A 262 -11.65 -20.53 13.47
CA GLU A 262 -12.87 -21.22 13.08
C GLU A 262 -13.28 -21.02 11.62
N THR A 263 -12.73 -19.99 10.94
CA THR A 263 -13.00 -19.70 9.53
C THR A 263 -12.11 -20.49 8.58
N TRP A 264 -11.15 -21.25 9.10
CA TRP A 264 -10.29 -22.13 8.32
C TRP A 264 -10.75 -23.57 8.46
N LEU A 265 -11.33 -24.10 7.39
CA LEU A 265 -11.90 -25.43 7.37
C LEU A 265 -10.84 -26.47 6.98
N ASP A 266 -11.11 -27.73 7.34
CA ASP A 266 -10.36 -28.92 6.92
C ASP A 266 -8.84 -28.88 7.14
N GLY A 267 -8.36 -28.05 8.07
CA GLY A 267 -6.95 -27.97 8.48
C GLY A 267 -6.05 -27.13 7.57
N GLY A 268 -6.61 -26.39 6.61
CA GLY A 268 -5.82 -25.53 5.71
C GLY A 268 -4.96 -24.48 6.44
N VAL A 269 -5.38 -24.07 7.64
CA VAL A 269 -4.65 -23.12 8.51
C VAL A 269 -3.26 -23.61 8.93
N GLU A 270 -3.02 -24.92 8.99
CA GLU A 270 -1.78 -25.47 9.54
C GLU A 270 -0.59 -25.15 8.61
N PHE A 271 -0.76 -25.32 7.30
CA PHE A 271 0.32 -25.17 6.31
C PHE A 271 0.24 -23.86 5.50
N THR A 272 -0.94 -23.26 5.33
CA THR A 272 -1.11 -22.08 4.47
C THR A 272 -0.24 -20.91 4.95
N GLY A 273 0.47 -20.23 4.05
CA GLY A 273 1.23 -19.02 4.40
C GLY A 273 0.67 -17.73 3.79
N ASN A 274 1.55 -16.76 3.56
CA ASN A 274 1.18 -15.39 3.17
C ASN A 274 0.26 -14.72 4.21
N ALA A 275 -0.80 -14.03 3.78
CA ALA A 275 -1.58 -13.11 4.60
C ALA A 275 -0.67 -12.09 5.33
N GLY A 276 0.37 -11.61 4.65
CA GLY A 276 1.24 -10.56 5.14
C GLY A 276 0.64 -9.16 4.99
N VAL A 277 1.47 -8.15 5.30
CA VAL A 277 1.17 -6.74 5.08
C VAL A 277 2.30 -6.19 4.20
N TRP A 278 2.22 -6.50 2.90
CA TRP A 278 3.23 -6.07 1.94
C TRP A 278 3.10 -4.59 1.55
N ALA A 279 1.94 -4.00 1.81
CA ALA A 279 1.66 -2.59 1.58
C ALA A 279 2.14 -1.73 2.77
N THR A 280 2.16 -0.41 2.56
CA THR A 280 2.40 0.53 3.67
C THR A 280 1.26 0.47 4.68
N MET A 281 1.54 0.81 5.93
CA MET A 281 0.54 0.97 7.00
C MET A 281 0.28 2.44 7.28
N SER A 282 -0.78 2.70 8.04
CA SER A 282 -1.08 4.01 8.62
C SER A 282 -1.39 3.87 10.11
N GLY A 283 -1.45 4.99 10.81
CA GLY A 283 -1.77 4.98 12.24
C GLY A 283 -2.26 6.33 12.74
N ASP A 284 -2.98 6.27 13.86
CA ASP A 284 -3.41 7.42 14.64
C ASP A 284 -2.58 7.46 15.94
N PRO A 285 -1.61 8.39 16.06
CA PRO A 285 -0.76 8.49 17.24
C PRO A 285 -1.51 8.77 18.53
N GLU A 286 -2.63 9.50 18.46
CA GLU A 286 -3.44 9.88 19.62
C GLU A 286 -4.25 8.69 20.16
N LEU A 287 -4.84 7.91 19.25
CA LEU A 287 -5.54 6.67 19.61
C LEU A 287 -4.57 5.55 19.96
N GLY A 288 -3.33 5.60 19.46
CA GLY A 288 -2.37 4.50 19.57
C GLY A 288 -2.70 3.34 18.64
N HIS A 289 -3.53 3.54 17.62
CA HIS A 289 -3.94 2.49 16.68
C HIS A 289 -3.04 2.48 15.44
N VAL A 290 -2.56 1.29 15.05
CA VAL A 290 -1.99 1.02 13.72
C VAL A 290 -2.99 0.22 12.89
N TYR A 291 -3.15 0.58 11.62
CA TYR A 291 -4.10 -0.07 10.71
C TYR A 291 -3.35 -0.87 9.64
N LEU A 292 -3.65 -2.16 9.60
CA LEU A 292 -2.97 -3.16 8.78
C LEU A 292 -3.81 -3.53 7.56
N PRO A 293 -3.34 -3.25 6.33
CA PRO A 293 -3.94 -3.78 5.11
C PRO A 293 -3.43 -5.21 4.85
N VAL A 294 -4.13 -6.22 5.37
CA VAL A 294 -3.72 -7.63 5.25
C VAL A 294 -4.01 -8.14 3.83
N GLU A 295 -3.01 -8.82 3.26
CA GLU A 295 -3.03 -9.40 1.92
C GLU A 295 -3.73 -10.77 1.88
N SER A 296 -3.84 -11.38 0.70
CA SER A 296 -4.41 -12.71 0.53
C SER A 296 -3.52 -13.82 1.09
N ALA A 297 -4.14 -14.96 1.45
CA ALA A 297 -3.44 -16.18 1.82
C ALA A 297 -2.82 -16.88 0.59
N THR A 298 -1.90 -17.82 0.79
CA THR A 298 -1.25 -18.56 -0.31
C THR A 298 -2.28 -19.18 -1.28
N GLY A 299 -2.04 -19.03 -2.59
CA GLY A 299 -2.91 -19.55 -3.64
C GLY A 299 -3.82 -18.48 -4.22
N ASP A 300 -3.26 -17.58 -5.03
CA ASP A 300 -3.94 -16.38 -5.54
C ASP A 300 -5.16 -16.67 -6.44
N ARG A 301 -5.19 -17.87 -7.05
CA ARG A 301 -6.16 -18.26 -8.09
C ARG A 301 -6.95 -19.52 -7.78
N TYR A 302 -6.55 -20.20 -6.72
CA TYR A 302 -7.14 -21.45 -6.30
C TYR A 302 -6.98 -21.59 -4.79
N GLY A 303 -8.08 -21.85 -4.09
CA GLY A 303 -8.14 -21.91 -2.63
C GLY A 303 -8.57 -23.27 -2.08
N GLY A 304 -8.67 -24.32 -2.91
CA GLY A 304 -9.22 -25.63 -2.51
C GLY A 304 -8.48 -26.33 -1.36
N ASP A 305 -7.21 -25.98 -1.12
CA ASP A 305 -6.43 -26.46 0.03
C ASP A 305 -6.74 -25.73 1.35
N ARG A 306 -7.42 -24.58 1.29
CA ARG A 306 -7.75 -23.72 2.43
C ARG A 306 -9.23 -23.32 2.45
N PRO A 307 -10.18 -24.28 2.46
CA PRO A 307 -11.60 -23.95 2.46
C PRO A 307 -12.00 -23.06 3.65
N GLY A 308 -13.03 -22.22 3.44
CA GLY A 308 -13.53 -21.24 4.43
C GLY A 308 -13.04 -19.82 4.18
N ASP A 309 -13.55 -18.87 4.97
CA ASP A 309 -13.35 -17.43 4.72
C ASP A 309 -11.90 -16.96 4.90
N ASN A 310 -11.08 -17.74 5.63
CA ASN A 310 -9.64 -17.51 5.83
C ASN A 310 -9.27 -16.23 6.59
N LEU A 311 -10.03 -15.86 7.63
CA LEU A 311 -9.74 -14.69 8.46
C LEU A 311 -8.36 -14.82 9.15
N PHE A 312 -7.43 -13.86 9.07
CA PHE A 312 -7.56 -12.44 8.71
C PHE A 312 -7.12 -12.04 7.29
N ALA A 313 -7.02 -12.97 6.34
CA ALA A 313 -6.68 -12.62 4.96
C ALA A 313 -7.68 -11.60 4.38
N ASN A 314 -7.21 -10.72 3.50
CA ASN A 314 -8.01 -9.68 2.84
C ASN A 314 -8.81 -8.79 3.81
N SER A 315 -8.21 -8.46 4.96
CA SER A 315 -8.84 -7.67 6.01
C SER A 315 -8.11 -6.35 6.24
N ILE A 316 -8.85 -5.37 6.75
CA ILE A 316 -8.26 -4.28 7.53
C ILE A 316 -8.30 -4.68 9.01
N VAL A 317 -7.16 -4.56 9.70
CA VAL A 317 -7.04 -4.88 11.13
C VAL A 317 -6.47 -3.68 11.87
N ALA A 318 -7.15 -3.23 12.94
CA ALA A 318 -6.64 -2.21 13.84
C ALA A 318 -6.04 -2.87 15.09
N LEU A 319 -4.78 -2.54 15.39
CA LEU A 319 -4.08 -2.99 16.59
C LEU A 319 -3.70 -1.81 17.48
N ASP A 320 -3.68 -2.02 18.79
CA ASP A 320 -2.91 -1.15 19.69
C ASP A 320 -1.43 -1.31 19.36
N ILE A 321 -0.77 -0.21 19.03
CA ILE A 321 0.60 -0.26 18.50
C ILE A 321 1.62 -0.73 19.53
N LYS A 322 1.38 -0.54 20.83
CA LYS A 322 2.35 -0.89 21.87
C LYS A 322 2.29 -2.36 22.26
N THR A 323 1.10 -2.95 22.19
CA THR A 323 0.82 -4.30 22.69
C THR A 323 0.57 -5.30 21.57
N GLY A 324 0.20 -4.85 20.37
CA GLY A 324 -0.27 -5.70 19.28
C GLY A 324 -1.68 -6.23 19.49
N GLU A 325 -2.40 -5.78 20.52
CA GLU A 325 -3.76 -6.23 20.82
C GLU A 325 -4.74 -5.75 19.75
N ARG A 326 -5.52 -6.69 19.20
CA ARG A 326 -6.55 -6.41 18.19
C ARG A 326 -7.68 -5.58 18.78
N GLN A 327 -7.87 -4.37 18.26
CA GLN A 327 -8.95 -3.47 18.61
C GLN A 327 -10.22 -3.84 17.84
N TRP A 328 -10.12 -3.89 16.52
CA TRP A 328 -11.20 -4.29 15.62
C TRP A 328 -10.62 -4.79 14.29
N HIS A 329 -11.45 -5.44 13.49
CA HIS A 329 -11.09 -5.86 12.12
C HIS A 329 -12.34 -5.92 11.24
N HIS A 330 -12.14 -5.83 9.92
CA HIS A 330 -13.16 -6.12 8.92
C HIS A 330 -12.54 -6.87 7.75
N GLN A 331 -13.07 -8.06 7.45
CA GLN A 331 -12.71 -8.81 6.25
C GLN A 331 -13.48 -8.25 5.05
N GLN A 332 -12.76 -7.95 3.98
CA GLN A 332 -13.31 -7.31 2.78
C GLN A 332 -13.52 -8.30 1.64
N ILE A 333 -12.86 -9.46 1.71
CA ILE A 333 -13.06 -10.58 0.78
C ILE A 333 -13.01 -11.87 1.58
N HIS A 334 -14.07 -12.67 1.49
CA HIS A 334 -14.09 -14.04 1.99
C HIS A 334 -13.44 -14.96 0.96
N HIS A 335 -12.42 -15.72 1.36
CA HIS A 335 -11.78 -16.71 0.50
C HIS A 335 -11.31 -16.17 -0.87
N ASP A 336 -10.32 -15.27 -0.86
CA ASP A 336 -9.84 -14.67 -2.10
C ASP A 336 -9.23 -15.71 -3.07
N ILE A 337 -9.65 -15.64 -4.33
CA ILE A 337 -9.16 -16.42 -5.48
C ILE A 337 -8.94 -15.53 -6.72
N TRP A 338 -8.78 -14.22 -6.49
CA TRP A 338 -8.61 -13.20 -7.52
C TRP A 338 -7.28 -12.43 -7.44
N ASP A 339 -6.50 -12.61 -6.36
CA ASP A 339 -5.34 -11.76 -5.97
C ASP A 339 -5.75 -10.31 -5.75
N TRP A 340 -6.76 -10.13 -4.91
CA TRP A 340 -7.28 -8.81 -4.54
C TRP A 340 -6.86 -8.41 -3.13
N ASP A 341 -5.55 -8.45 -2.88
CA ASP A 341 -4.92 -7.81 -1.71
C ASP A 341 -5.42 -6.38 -1.45
N ASN A 342 -5.34 -5.99 -0.18
CA ASN A 342 -5.33 -4.58 0.22
C ASN A 342 -3.97 -3.95 -0.12
N PRO A 343 -3.86 -3.11 -1.16
CA PRO A 343 -2.57 -2.87 -1.78
C PRO A 343 -1.86 -1.60 -1.28
N SER A 344 -2.51 -0.80 -0.43
CA SER A 344 -2.01 0.49 0.05
C SER A 344 -2.42 0.73 1.51
N ALA A 345 -1.73 1.67 2.16
CA ALA A 345 -2.09 2.12 3.49
C ALA A 345 -3.56 2.59 3.56
N PRO A 346 -4.30 2.21 4.61
CA PRO A 346 -5.58 2.84 4.93
C PRO A 346 -5.39 4.35 5.12
N VAL A 347 -6.25 5.18 4.56
CA VAL A 347 -6.16 6.65 4.67
C VAL A 347 -7.03 7.15 5.81
N LEU A 348 -6.47 7.95 6.71
CA LEU A 348 -7.19 8.54 7.84
C LEU A 348 -7.64 9.96 7.53
N ALA A 349 -8.83 10.32 8.00
CA ALA A 349 -9.35 11.68 7.88
C ALA A 349 -10.15 12.10 9.11
N ASP A 350 -9.98 13.36 9.52
CA ASP A 350 -11.01 14.11 10.24
C ASP A 350 -11.80 14.88 9.18
N LEU A 351 -13.02 14.42 8.88
CA LEU A 351 -13.84 15.04 7.83
C LEU A 351 -14.48 16.35 8.30
N PRO A 352 -14.73 17.31 7.38
CA PRO A 352 -15.45 18.55 7.70
C PRO A 352 -16.82 18.34 8.35
N ASN A 353 -17.50 17.22 8.08
CA ASN A 353 -18.76 16.87 8.73
C ASN A 353 -18.62 16.31 10.16
N GLY A 354 -17.41 16.29 10.72
CA GLY A 354 -17.10 15.88 12.09
C GLY A 354 -16.82 14.38 12.26
N ARG A 355 -16.93 13.56 11.21
CA ARG A 355 -16.61 12.13 11.29
C ARG A 355 -15.10 11.88 11.25
N LYS A 356 -14.65 10.93 12.06
CA LYS A 356 -13.25 10.47 12.10
C LYS A 356 -13.16 9.10 11.45
N ILE A 357 -12.59 9.03 10.25
CA ILE A 357 -12.70 7.83 9.41
C ILE A 357 -11.34 7.25 9.04
N VAL A 358 -11.36 5.96 8.72
CA VAL A 358 -10.29 5.23 8.04
C VAL A 358 -10.84 4.59 6.77
N MET A 359 -10.10 4.73 5.66
CA MET A 359 -10.53 4.35 4.32
C MET A 359 -9.53 3.36 3.70
N GLN A 360 -9.98 2.17 3.34
CA GLN A 360 -9.18 1.21 2.58
C GLN A 360 -9.57 1.26 1.10
N VAL A 361 -8.68 1.81 0.27
CA VAL A 361 -8.76 1.72 -1.19
C VAL A 361 -8.29 0.33 -1.61
N THR A 362 -9.08 -0.40 -2.40
CA THR A 362 -8.79 -1.82 -2.72
C THR A 362 -8.56 -2.07 -4.20
N LYS A 363 -7.93 -3.22 -4.51
CA LYS A 363 -7.77 -3.72 -5.88
C LYS A 363 -9.11 -3.89 -6.61
N GLN A 364 -10.21 -4.12 -5.88
CA GLN A 364 -11.57 -4.30 -6.40
C GLN A 364 -12.20 -3.02 -6.99
N SER A 365 -11.54 -1.86 -6.86
CA SER A 365 -12.10 -0.55 -7.23
C SER A 365 -13.13 0.02 -6.24
N TRP A 366 -13.08 -0.40 -4.97
CA TRP A 366 -13.90 0.15 -3.88
C TRP A 366 -13.08 0.91 -2.84
N VAL A 367 -13.79 1.76 -2.08
CA VAL A 367 -13.27 2.43 -0.88
C VAL A 367 -14.09 1.96 0.32
N TYR A 368 -13.57 1.00 1.07
CA TYR A 368 -14.20 0.56 2.32
C TYR A 368 -13.91 1.59 3.39
N THR A 369 -14.93 2.04 4.12
CA THR A 369 -14.80 3.18 5.03
C THR A 369 -15.43 2.89 6.38
N TYR A 370 -14.66 3.13 7.44
CA TYR A 370 -15.01 2.79 8.81
C TYR A 370 -14.78 3.97 9.74
N ASP A 371 -15.52 4.04 10.85
CA ASP A 371 -15.10 4.86 11.99
C ASP A 371 -13.74 4.34 12.47
N ARG A 372 -12.76 5.23 12.57
CA ARG A 372 -11.38 4.79 12.82
C ARG A 372 -11.17 4.21 14.23
N LEU A 373 -11.99 4.64 15.20
CA LEU A 373 -11.89 4.17 16.57
C LEU A 373 -12.57 2.82 16.72
N THR A 374 -13.81 2.68 16.23
CA THR A 374 -14.66 1.52 16.52
C THR A 374 -14.62 0.44 15.44
N GLY A 375 -14.23 0.80 14.22
CA GLY A 375 -14.34 -0.05 13.05
C GLY A 375 -15.73 -0.08 12.43
N GLU A 376 -16.75 0.57 13.02
CA GLU A 376 -18.11 0.53 12.47
C GLU A 376 -18.15 1.10 11.03
N PRO A 377 -18.76 0.39 10.06
CA PRO A 377 -18.88 0.89 8.70
C PRO A 377 -19.61 2.25 8.65
N ILE A 378 -19.02 3.22 7.94
CA ILE A 378 -19.62 4.55 7.75
C ILE A 378 -20.87 4.50 6.88
N TRP A 379 -20.89 3.55 5.93
CA TRP A 379 -22.03 3.25 5.09
C TRP A 379 -22.35 1.75 5.17
N PRO A 380 -23.62 1.36 4.93
CA PRO A 380 -24.01 -0.04 4.94
C PRO A 380 -23.14 -0.90 4.03
N MET A 381 -22.81 -2.09 4.51
CA MET A 381 -22.03 -3.10 3.82
C MET A 381 -22.75 -4.43 4.02
N GLU A 382 -23.50 -4.84 3.01
CA GLU A 382 -24.38 -6.02 3.11
C GLU A 382 -23.69 -7.23 2.48
N GLU A 383 -23.89 -8.40 3.08
CA GLU A 383 -23.53 -9.69 2.48
C GLU A 383 -24.45 -9.98 1.29
N GLN A 384 -23.87 -10.14 0.10
CA GLN A 384 -24.61 -10.48 -1.11
C GLN A 384 -24.18 -11.85 -1.67
N PRO A 385 -25.11 -12.67 -2.18
CA PRO A 385 -24.76 -13.90 -2.88
C PRO A 385 -23.87 -13.64 -4.09
N VAL A 386 -22.83 -14.44 -4.26
CA VAL A 386 -21.90 -14.37 -5.39
C VAL A 386 -21.86 -15.67 -6.19
N PRO A 387 -21.42 -15.65 -7.47
CA PRO A 387 -21.39 -16.86 -8.29
C PRO A 387 -20.38 -17.89 -7.78
N ALA A 388 -20.78 -19.17 -7.76
CA ALA A 388 -19.87 -20.29 -7.66
C ALA A 388 -19.32 -20.68 -9.04
N GLY A 389 -18.12 -21.28 -9.07
CA GLY A 389 -17.47 -21.76 -10.28
C GLY A 389 -17.60 -23.27 -10.47
N ASP A 390 -16.81 -23.80 -11.40
CA ASP A 390 -16.78 -25.21 -11.79
C ASP A 390 -15.36 -25.82 -11.75
N VAL A 391 -14.40 -25.14 -11.11
CA VAL A 391 -13.05 -25.68 -10.92
C VAL A 391 -13.12 -26.81 -9.89
N PRO A 392 -12.67 -28.04 -10.23
CA PRO A 392 -12.75 -29.17 -9.31
C PRO A 392 -12.01 -28.92 -7.99
N GLY A 393 -12.63 -29.27 -6.88
CA GLY A 393 -12.05 -29.15 -5.54
C GLY A 393 -11.95 -27.72 -5.00
N GLU A 394 -12.32 -26.70 -5.78
CA GLU A 394 -12.36 -25.33 -5.29
C GLU A 394 -13.48 -25.14 -4.26
N TRP A 395 -13.21 -24.30 -3.26
CA TRP A 395 -14.22 -23.81 -2.33
C TRP A 395 -14.67 -22.41 -2.75
N TYR A 396 -15.98 -22.16 -2.79
CA TYR A 396 -16.52 -20.86 -3.15
C TYR A 396 -17.28 -20.27 -1.97
N SER A 397 -16.92 -19.05 -1.57
CA SER A 397 -17.71 -18.33 -0.57
C SER A 397 -19.14 -18.14 -1.10
N PRO A 398 -20.19 -18.41 -0.29
CA PRO A 398 -21.57 -18.21 -0.70
C PRO A 398 -21.92 -16.72 -0.84
N THR A 399 -21.28 -15.86 -0.06
CA THR A 399 -21.52 -14.40 -0.05
C THR A 399 -20.23 -13.60 0.01
N GLN A 400 -20.34 -12.31 -0.31
CA GLN A 400 -19.27 -11.33 -0.10
C GLN A 400 -19.86 -10.03 0.46
N PRO A 401 -19.07 -9.24 1.21
CA PRO A 401 -19.49 -7.91 1.63
C PRO A 401 -19.49 -6.94 0.43
N TYR A 402 -20.57 -6.18 0.27
CA TYR A 402 -20.70 -5.14 -0.74
C TYR A 402 -20.87 -3.77 -0.08
N PRO A 403 -19.87 -2.87 -0.16
CA PRO A 403 -20.02 -1.51 0.34
C PRO A 403 -21.05 -0.74 -0.51
N SER A 404 -22.02 -0.12 0.14
CA SER A 404 -23.05 0.67 -0.54
C SER A 404 -22.55 2.03 -1.06
N ARG A 405 -21.51 2.59 -0.42
CA ARG A 405 -20.84 3.83 -0.79
C ARG A 405 -19.36 3.79 -0.40
N PRO A 406 -18.51 4.59 -1.08
CA PRO A 406 -18.77 5.29 -2.34
C PRO A 406 -19.06 4.33 -3.51
N ALA A 407 -19.58 4.85 -4.63
CA ALA A 407 -19.64 4.09 -5.87
C ALA A 407 -18.21 3.67 -6.31
N PRO A 408 -18.04 2.54 -7.02
CA PRO A 408 -16.72 2.08 -7.47
C PRO A 408 -15.96 3.17 -8.24
N PHE A 409 -14.68 3.37 -7.93
CA PHE A 409 -13.88 4.42 -8.58
C PHE A 409 -13.35 4.03 -9.96
N ASP A 410 -13.48 2.76 -10.34
CA ASP A 410 -13.22 2.20 -11.67
C ASP A 410 -14.21 1.04 -11.93
N ARG A 411 -14.20 0.49 -13.14
CA ARG A 411 -15.09 -0.59 -13.57
C ARG A 411 -14.90 -1.87 -12.77
N GLN A 412 -16.03 -2.54 -12.55
CA GLN A 412 -16.16 -3.84 -11.90
C GLN A 412 -16.97 -4.76 -12.81
N GLY A 413 -16.47 -5.96 -13.04
CA GLY A 413 -17.03 -6.88 -14.02
C GLY A 413 -16.74 -6.50 -15.47
N PHE A 414 -17.05 -7.42 -16.38
CA PHE A 414 -16.84 -7.25 -17.81
C PHE A 414 -17.93 -7.96 -18.60
N THR A 415 -18.54 -7.23 -19.54
CA THR A 415 -19.58 -7.69 -20.46
C THR A 415 -19.29 -7.24 -21.88
N GLU A 416 -20.07 -7.69 -22.87
CA GLU A 416 -19.93 -7.21 -24.25
C GLU A 416 -20.18 -5.69 -24.41
N ALA A 417 -20.84 -5.05 -23.45
CA ALA A 417 -21.04 -3.60 -23.44
C ALA A 417 -19.73 -2.84 -23.14
N ASP A 418 -18.75 -3.51 -22.53
CA ASP A 418 -17.46 -2.93 -22.17
C ASP A 418 -16.41 -3.03 -23.28
N LEU A 419 -16.76 -3.65 -24.41
CA LEU A 419 -15.87 -3.79 -25.56
C LEU A 419 -15.67 -2.47 -26.30
N ILE A 420 -14.50 -2.33 -26.91
CA ILE A 420 -14.23 -1.24 -27.85
C ILE A 420 -15.30 -1.17 -28.95
N ASP A 421 -15.67 0.05 -29.30
CA ASP A 421 -16.69 0.35 -30.30
C ASP A 421 -16.28 1.51 -31.21
N PHE A 422 -14.97 1.81 -31.31
CA PHE A 422 -14.43 2.86 -32.18
C PHE A 422 -14.95 2.77 -33.63
N THR A 423 -15.11 1.54 -34.14
CA THR A 423 -15.85 1.26 -35.38
C THR A 423 -16.65 -0.04 -35.25
N PRO A 424 -17.70 -0.26 -36.06
CA PRO A 424 -18.43 -1.53 -36.09
C PRO A 424 -17.53 -2.75 -36.38
N GLU A 425 -16.53 -2.60 -37.23
CA GLU A 425 -15.58 -3.66 -37.59
C GLU A 425 -14.68 -4.03 -36.41
N LEU A 426 -14.14 -3.04 -35.69
CA LEU A 426 -13.34 -3.29 -34.49
C LEU A 426 -14.16 -3.96 -33.39
N ARG A 427 -15.44 -3.56 -33.24
CA ARG A 427 -16.36 -4.20 -32.29
C ARG A 427 -16.60 -5.67 -32.66
N ALA A 428 -16.83 -5.97 -33.93
CA ALA A 428 -17.02 -7.34 -34.41
C ALA A 428 -15.77 -8.21 -34.20
N GLU A 429 -14.58 -7.68 -34.50
CA GLU A 429 -13.30 -8.36 -34.22
C GLU A 429 -13.10 -8.59 -32.72
N ALA A 430 -13.49 -7.64 -31.87
CA ALA A 430 -13.39 -7.79 -30.42
C ALA A 430 -14.33 -8.88 -29.89
N LEU A 431 -15.57 -8.95 -30.40
CA LEU A 431 -16.53 -10.02 -30.07
C LEU A 431 -16.00 -11.40 -30.50
N GLU A 432 -15.43 -11.51 -31.69
CA GLU A 432 -14.81 -12.75 -32.16
C GLU A 432 -13.62 -13.14 -31.26
N ALA A 433 -12.76 -12.18 -30.91
CA ALA A 433 -11.56 -12.43 -30.13
C ALA A 433 -11.84 -12.93 -28.69
N ILE A 434 -12.96 -12.51 -28.09
CA ILE A 434 -13.36 -12.97 -26.74
C ILE A 434 -14.22 -14.23 -26.75
N SER A 435 -14.65 -14.74 -27.91
CA SER A 435 -15.64 -15.84 -28.03
C SER A 435 -15.25 -17.14 -27.32
N ARG A 436 -13.97 -17.33 -27.01
CA ARG A 436 -13.43 -18.49 -26.27
C ARG A 436 -13.36 -18.28 -24.76
N PHE A 437 -13.80 -17.13 -24.26
CA PHE A 437 -13.75 -16.80 -22.83
C PHE A 437 -15.15 -16.66 -22.27
N ARG A 438 -15.30 -17.02 -20.99
CA ARG A 438 -16.43 -16.57 -20.19
C ARG A 438 -16.26 -15.10 -19.85
N LEU A 439 -17.37 -14.38 -19.69
CA LEU A 439 -17.39 -12.99 -19.22
C LEU A 439 -17.71 -12.94 -17.72
N SER A 440 -17.49 -11.80 -17.09
CA SER A 440 -17.67 -11.62 -15.64
C SER A 440 -18.71 -10.53 -15.35
N PRO A 441 -20.01 -10.78 -15.57
CA PRO A 441 -21.04 -9.78 -15.29
C PRO A 441 -21.15 -9.44 -13.79
N ASN A 442 -20.66 -10.31 -12.91
CA ASN A 442 -20.49 -10.05 -11.49
C ASN A 442 -18.99 -9.89 -11.17
N LEU A 443 -18.64 -8.95 -10.28
CA LEU A 443 -17.27 -8.72 -9.81
C LEU A 443 -16.60 -10.04 -9.38
N TYR A 444 -17.25 -10.80 -8.50
CA TYR A 444 -16.73 -12.06 -7.95
C TYR A 444 -17.02 -13.27 -8.85
N THR A 445 -17.08 -13.10 -10.17
CA THR A 445 -17.07 -14.26 -11.07
C THR A 445 -15.73 -14.99 -10.90
N PRO A 446 -15.71 -16.27 -10.49
CA PRO A 446 -14.48 -16.96 -10.13
C PRO A 446 -13.64 -17.34 -11.36
N PRO A 447 -12.36 -17.69 -11.19
CA PRO A 447 -11.55 -18.32 -12.23
C PRO A 447 -12.19 -19.60 -12.80
N SER A 448 -11.86 -19.94 -14.06
CA SER A 448 -12.27 -21.19 -14.69
C SER A 448 -11.08 -21.95 -15.28
N LEU A 449 -11.28 -23.22 -15.62
CA LEU A 449 -10.25 -24.05 -16.24
C LEU A 449 -9.80 -23.49 -17.60
N ALA A 450 -8.52 -23.67 -17.91
CA ALA A 450 -7.95 -23.42 -19.24
C ALA A 450 -8.49 -24.36 -20.32
N GLU A 451 -9.01 -25.51 -19.90
CA GLU A 451 -9.67 -26.52 -20.72
C GLU A 451 -11.03 -26.84 -20.08
N ALA A 452 -11.94 -25.86 -20.08
CA ALA A 452 -13.25 -26.02 -19.46
C ALA A 452 -14.16 -26.93 -20.31
N ALA A 453 -15.12 -27.59 -19.66
CA ALA A 453 -16.04 -28.55 -20.30
C ALA A 453 -16.96 -27.90 -21.37
N ASP A 454 -17.19 -26.59 -21.26
CA ASP A 454 -17.95 -25.79 -22.23
C ASP A 454 -17.09 -25.29 -23.42
N GLY A 455 -15.81 -25.68 -23.48
CA GLY A 455 -14.86 -25.28 -24.52
C GLY A 455 -14.22 -23.91 -24.31
N THR A 456 -14.53 -23.22 -23.20
CA THR A 456 -13.87 -21.96 -22.85
C THR A 456 -12.49 -22.17 -22.23
N ILE A 457 -11.67 -21.12 -22.23
CA ILE A 457 -10.27 -21.18 -21.78
C ILE A 457 -9.96 -20.29 -20.56
N GLY A 458 -10.99 -19.73 -19.93
CA GLY A 458 -10.83 -18.79 -18.82
C GLY A 458 -11.96 -17.76 -18.76
N VAL A 459 -11.93 -16.94 -17.72
CA VAL A 459 -12.83 -15.80 -17.54
C VAL A 459 -12.10 -14.49 -17.82
N LEU A 460 -12.70 -13.58 -18.60
CA LEU A 460 -12.22 -12.20 -18.71
C LEU A 460 -12.84 -11.36 -17.59
N SER A 461 -11.98 -10.71 -16.78
CA SER A 461 -12.41 -9.99 -15.58
C SER A 461 -11.78 -8.62 -15.40
N LEU A 462 -12.61 -7.70 -14.89
CA LEU A 462 -12.21 -6.42 -14.32
C LEU A 462 -12.64 -6.33 -12.84
N PRO A 463 -11.80 -5.74 -11.97
CA PRO A 463 -10.44 -5.32 -12.26
C PRO A 463 -9.49 -6.53 -12.41
N SER A 464 -8.34 -6.34 -13.07
CA SER A 464 -7.28 -7.37 -13.05
C SER A 464 -6.81 -7.68 -11.63
N ALA A 465 -6.04 -8.75 -11.46
CA ALA A 465 -5.31 -9.02 -10.20
C ALA A 465 -4.35 -7.89 -9.77
N THR A 466 -3.88 -7.07 -10.71
CA THR A 466 -3.10 -5.87 -10.34
C THR A 466 -3.98 -4.71 -9.86
N GLY A 467 -5.29 -4.92 -9.78
CA GLY A 467 -6.30 -4.02 -9.25
C GLY A 467 -6.61 -2.79 -10.11
N GLY A 468 -7.75 -2.17 -9.81
CA GLY A 468 -8.03 -0.78 -10.14
C GLY A 468 -7.03 0.13 -9.43
N ALA A 469 -6.93 0.01 -8.10
CA ALA A 469 -5.84 0.59 -7.31
C ALA A 469 -4.74 -0.44 -6.99
N ASN A 470 -3.57 0.06 -6.62
CA ASN A 470 -2.44 -0.75 -6.15
C ASN A 470 -1.58 0.10 -5.18
N TRP A 471 -0.31 -0.25 -4.96
CA TRP A 471 0.58 0.39 -3.97
C TRP A 471 0.78 1.90 -4.14
N GLU A 472 0.46 2.46 -5.31
CA GLU A 472 0.47 3.90 -5.55
C GLU A 472 -0.58 4.65 -4.70
N GLY A 473 -1.55 3.94 -4.10
CA GLY A 473 -2.50 4.49 -3.13
C GLY A 473 -3.35 5.64 -3.66
N SER A 474 -3.82 6.48 -2.75
CA SER A 474 -4.65 7.66 -3.01
C SER A 474 -4.06 8.88 -2.30
N ALA A 475 -4.60 10.07 -2.58
CA ALA A 475 -4.32 11.29 -1.83
C ALA A 475 -5.63 11.89 -1.30
N LEU A 476 -5.62 12.48 -0.11
CA LEU A 476 -6.79 13.10 0.52
C LEU A 476 -6.48 14.55 0.85
N ASP A 477 -7.40 15.45 0.53
CA ASP A 477 -7.38 16.82 1.02
C ASP A 477 -8.16 16.91 2.35
N PRO A 478 -7.49 17.09 3.50
CA PRO A 478 -8.16 17.12 4.80
C PRO A 478 -9.05 18.36 4.99
N GLU A 479 -8.82 19.46 4.25
CA GLU A 479 -9.65 20.67 4.37
C GLU A 479 -11.03 20.48 3.73
N THR A 480 -11.11 19.70 2.66
CA THR A 480 -12.35 19.47 1.89
C THR A 480 -12.96 18.10 2.14
N GLY A 481 -12.17 17.12 2.59
CA GLY A 481 -12.59 15.73 2.70
C GLY A 481 -12.67 15.00 1.35
N ILE A 482 -12.05 15.54 0.28
CA ILE A 482 -12.05 14.91 -1.04
C ILE A 482 -10.87 13.94 -1.15
N LEU A 483 -11.19 12.69 -1.54
CA LEU A 483 -10.24 11.61 -1.82
C LEU A 483 -10.02 11.49 -3.33
N TYR A 484 -8.76 11.44 -3.76
CA TYR A 484 -8.33 11.35 -5.15
C TYR A 484 -7.65 10.01 -5.38
N ILE A 485 -8.20 9.21 -6.30
CA ILE A 485 -7.78 7.83 -6.51
C ILE A 485 -7.35 7.64 -7.97
N PRO A 486 -6.07 7.29 -8.21
CA PRO A 486 -5.60 6.88 -9.52
C PRO A 486 -6.00 5.42 -9.76
N SER A 487 -6.54 5.11 -10.95
CA SER A 487 -7.00 3.77 -11.27
C SER A 487 -6.52 3.27 -12.63
N ARG A 488 -6.46 1.94 -12.76
CA ARG A 488 -6.12 1.21 -13.98
C ARG A 488 -7.28 0.32 -14.40
N THR A 489 -7.81 0.53 -15.60
CA THR A 489 -8.62 -0.47 -16.28
C THR A 489 -7.75 -1.36 -17.17
N ALA A 490 -7.50 -2.57 -16.70
CA ALA A 490 -6.89 -3.63 -17.52
C ALA A 490 -7.60 -4.95 -17.22
N LEU A 491 -7.97 -5.68 -18.27
CA LEU A 491 -8.54 -7.02 -18.13
C LEU A 491 -7.50 -8.01 -17.58
N ALA A 492 -7.97 -8.95 -16.79
CA ALA A 492 -7.27 -10.21 -16.52
C ALA A 492 -7.97 -11.37 -17.24
N ALA A 493 -7.19 -12.39 -17.60
CA ALA A 493 -7.70 -13.71 -17.90
C ALA A 493 -7.57 -14.57 -16.63
N LEU A 494 -8.68 -14.79 -15.92
CA LEU A 494 -8.76 -15.70 -14.78
C LEU A 494 -8.90 -17.12 -15.34
N SER A 495 -7.75 -17.77 -15.54
CA SER A 495 -7.66 -19.13 -16.09
C SER A 495 -6.74 -19.96 -15.21
N VAL A 496 -7.19 -21.16 -14.84
CA VAL A 496 -6.44 -22.07 -13.99
C VAL A 496 -6.18 -23.43 -14.66
N GLY A 497 -5.07 -24.05 -14.30
CA GLY A 497 -4.66 -25.36 -14.78
C GLY A 497 -3.67 -26.00 -13.81
N LYS A 498 -3.43 -27.30 -13.95
CA LYS A 498 -2.42 -28.01 -13.14
C LYS A 498 -1.02 -27.51 -13.52
N ASP A 499 -0.21 -27.18 -12.53
CA ASP A 499 1.24 -27.02 -12.68
C ASP A 499 1.91 -28.27 -12.12
N GLU A 500 2.63 -29.01 -12.97
CA GLU A 500 3.33 -30.24 -12.59
C GLU A 500 4.48 -29.98 -11.60
N ASN A 501 4.91 -28.72 -11.44
CA ASN A 501 5.93 -28.31 -10.47
C ASN A 501 5.33 -27.80 -9.15
N SER A 502 4.03 -28.00 -8.93
CA SER A 502 3.31 -27.56 -7.74
C SER A 502 2.51 -28.69 -7.10
N ASP A 503 2.48 -28.71 -5.76
CA ASP A 503 1.60 -29.58 -5.00
C ASP A 503 0.15 -29.05 -4.88
N VAL A 504 -0.11 -27.83 -5.36
CA VAL A 504 -1.46 -27.26 -5.47
C VAL A 504 -2.16 -27.89 -6.68
N ASP A 505 -3.45 -28.22 -6.54
CA ASP A 505 -4.21 -28.86 -7.62
C ASP A 505 -4.36 -27.97 -8.86
N PHE A 506 -4.60 -26.66 -8.66
CA PHE A 506 -4.67 -25.70 -9.75
C PHE A 506 -3.94 -24.40 -9.40
N SER A 507 -3.37 -23.75 -10.41
CA SER A 507 -2.84 -22.39 -10.31
C SER A 507 -3.04 -21.66 -11.63
N GLN A 508 -2.54 -20.42 -11.77
CA GLN A 508 -2.71 -19.67 -13.01
C GLN A 508 -2.19 -20.48 -14.23
N ALA A 509 -3.07 -20.72 -15.20
CA ALA A 509 -2.73 -21.46 -16.40
C ALA A 509 -1.63 -20.80 -17.22
N PHE A 510 -0.85 -21.60 -17.95
CA PHE A 510 0.16 -21.10 -18.87
C PHE A 510 -0.47 -20.71 -20.21
N GLY A 511 0.06 -19.68 -20.87
CA GLY A 511 -0.27 -19.35 -22.25
C GLY A 511 -1.61 -18.63 -22.48
N VAL A 512 -2.51 -18.58 -21.51
CA VAL A 512 -3.78 -17.84 -21.64
C VAL A 512 -3.55 -16.35 -21.45
N ARG A 513 -3.94 -15.53 -22.44
CA ARG A 513 -3.76 -14.08 -22.44
C ARG A 513 -5.05 -13.39 -22.84
N VAL A 514 -5.25 -12.19 -22.30
CA VAL A 514 -6.31 -11.29 -22.78
C VAL A 514 -6.06 -10.98 -24.26
N PRO A 515 -7.06 -11.16 -25.13
CA PRO A 515 -6.91 -10.87 -26.55
C PRO A 515 -6.72 -9.38 -26.82
N ARG A 516 -6.14 -9.07 -27.98
CA ARG A 516 -6.03 -7.73 -28.54
C ARG A 516 -6.46 -7.77 -30.00
N VAL A 517 -7.02 -6.67 -30.49
CA VAL A 517 -7.45 -6.53 -31.90
C VAL A 517 -6.72 -5.36 -32.54
N LYS A 518 -5.99 -5.60 -33.63
CA LYS A 518 -5.17 -4.59 -34.32
C LYS A 518 -4.25 -3.78 -33.39
N GLY A 519 -3.70 -4.42 -32.36
CA GLY A 519 -2.83 -3.80 -31.36
C GLY A 519 -3.54 -2.96 -30.28
N LEU A 520 -4.88 -2.94 -30.29
CA LEU A 520 -5.74 -2.30 -29.30
C LEU A 520 -6.17 -3.29 -28.23
N ASP A 521 -6.39 -2.78 -27.02
CA ASP A 521 -7.03 -3.54 -25.95
C ASP A 521 -8.51 -3.75 -26.31
N VAL A 522 -9.08 -4.92 -26.00
CA VAL A 522 -10.49 -5.21 -26.34
C VAL A 522 -11.48 -4.47 -25.45
N VAL A 523 -11.06 -4.07 -24.24
CA VAL A 523 -11.85 -3.24 -23.33
C VAL A 523 -11.84 -1.78 -23.79
N ALA A 524 -13.00 -1.11 -23.78
CA ALA A 524 -13.12 0.29 -24.17
C ALA A 524 -12.36 1.23 -23.20
N PRO A 525 -11.79 2.36 -23.65
CA PRO A 525 -11.21 3.37 -22.77
C PRO A 525 -12.28 4.13 -21.95
N PRO A 526 -11.90 4.94 -20.93
CA PRO A 526 -10.53 5.17 -20.45
C PRO A 526 -9.83 3.92 -19.88
N TYR A 527 -8.53 3.80 -20.17
CA TYR A 527 -7.67 2.72 -19.69
C TYR A 527 -7.08 3.00 -18.31
N GLY A 528 -7.11 4.24 -17.87
CA GLY A 528 -6.77 4.67 -16.53
C GLY A 528 -7.43 6.01 -16.22
N ARG A 529 -7.70 6.25 -14.93
CA ARG A 529 -8.47 7.41 -14.46
C ARG A 529 -7.86 8.02 -13.22
N ILE A 530 -8.31 9.23 -12.92
CA ILE A 530 -8.26 9.79 -11.57
C ILE A 530 -9.72 10.12 -11.20
N THR A 531 -10.18 9.58 -10.08
CA THR A 531 -11.53 9.80 -9.55
C THR A 531 -11.43 10.61 -8.26
N ALA A 532 -12.16 11.72 -8.18
CA ALA A 532 -12.32 12.51 -6.95
C ALA A 532 -13.65 12.15 -6.28
N ILE A 533 -13.62 11.84 -4.99
CA ILE A 533 -14.78 11.42 -4.19
C ILE A 533 -14.89 12.32 -2.96
N ASP A 534 -16.04 12.96 -2.77
CA ASP A 534 -16.33 13.67 -1.53
C ASP A 534 -16.65 12.65 -0.44
N MET A 535 -15.74 12.47 0.52
CA MET A 535 -15.94 11.48 1.60
C MET A 535 -16.90 11.95 2.67
N ASN A 536 -17.38 13.20 2.63
CA ASN A 536 -18.49 13.64 3.47
C ASN A 536 -19.81 12.96 3.03
N THR A 537 -20.02 12.72 1.73
CA THR A 537 -21.26 12.14 1.20
C THR A 537 -21.07 10.76 0.57
N GLY A 538 -19.88 10.47 0.05
CA GLY A 538 -19.56 9.29 -0.75
C GLY A 538 -19.84 9.46 -2.25
N ASP A 539 -20.12 10.69 -2.71
CA ASP A 539 -20.42 10.97 -4.11
C ASP A 539 -19.15 11.30 -4.91
N HIS A 540 -19.13 10.93 -6.19
CA HIS A 540 -18.04 11.32 -7.09
C HIS A 540 -18.18 12.80 -7.44
N VAL A 541 -17.11 13.58 -7.26
CA VAL A 541 -17.04 14.99 -7.64
C VAL A 541 -16.76 15.11 -9.13
N TRP A 542 -15.72 14.41 -9.59
CA TRP A 542 -15.33 14.32 -11.00
C TRP A 542 -14.51 13.07 -11.25
N GLN A 543 -14.42 12.67 -12.52
CA GLN A 543 -13.57 11.59 -12.98
C GLN A 543 -12.96 11.96 -14.33
N ILE A 544 -11.63 11.86 -14.46
CA ILE A 544 -10.90 12.19 -15.68
C ILE A 544 -9.99 11.04 -16.10
N ALA A 545 -9.61 10.97 -17.38
CA ALA A 545 -8.53 10.08 -17.82
C ALA A 545 -7.20 10.52 -17.19
N ASN A 546 -6.40 9.55 -16.74
CA ASN A 546 -5.12 9.79 -16.04
C ASN A 546 -4.02 10.39 -16.94
N ALA A 547 -4.15 10.29 -18.26
CA ALA A 547 -3.19 10.81 -19.22
C ALA A 547 -3.87 11.24 -20.52
N ASP A 548 -3.10 11.83 -21.44
CA ASP A 548 -3.53 12.02 -22.83
C ASP A 548 -3.55 10.67 -23.58
N THR A 549 -4.13 10.62 -24.77
CA THR A 549 -4.12 9.39 -25.59
C THR A 549 -2.69 9.04 -26.00
N PRO A 550 -2.19 7.82 -25.70
CA PRO A 550 -0.80 7.46 -26.01
C PRO A 550 -0.59 7.28 -27.51
N ASP A 551 0.64 7.52 -27.97
CA ASP A 551 1.03 7.47 -29.39
C ASP A 551 0.64 6.15 -30.09
N ARG A 552 0.69 5.02 -29.38
CA ARG A 552 0.30 3.71 -29.93
C ARG A 552 -1.18 3.63 -30.35
N ILE A 553 -2.02 4.48 -29.77
CA ILE A 553 -3.46 4.55 -30.05
C ILE A 553 -3.72 5.69 -31.02
N ALA A 554 -3.18 6.89 -30.75
CA ALA A 554 -3.35 8.05 -31.62
C ALA A 554 -2.87 7.81 -33.06
N ASN A 555 -1.79 7.02 -33.23
CA ASN A 555 -1.23 6.69 -34.53
C ASN A 555 -1.65 5.30 -35.05
N ASN A 556 -2.65 4.65 -34.45
CA ASN A 556 -3.10 3.34 -34.91
C ASN A 556 -3.82 3.44 -36.26
N PRO A 557 -3.39 2.72 -37.32
CA PRO A 557 -4.05 2.79 -38.63
C PRO A 557 -5.54 2.42 -38.61
N ALA A 558 -5.97 1.57 -37.68
CA ALA A 558 -7.37 1.18 -37.53
C ALA A 558 -8.27 2.31 -36.99
N LEU A 559 -7.67 3.36 -36.44
CA LEU A 559 -8.36 4.53 -35.88
C LEU A 559 -8.14 5.80 -36.73
N ALA A 560 -7.56 5.65 -37.92
CA ALA A 560 -7.23 6.78 -38.78
C ALA A 560 -8.48 7.58 -39.17
N GLY A 561 -8.46 8.90 -38.95
CA GLY A 561 -9.55 9.81 -39.26
C GLY A 561 -10.67 9.86 -38.22
N LEU A 562 -10.55 9.13 -37.10
CA LEU A 562 -11.47 9.24 -35.97
C LEU A 562 -11.04 10.38 -35.03
N ASP A 563 -12.03 11.07 -34.47
CA ASP A 563 -11.81 11.98 -33.34
C ASP A 563 -11.83 11.17 -32.05
N LEU A 564 -10.68 11.05 -31.38
CA LEU A 564 -10.53 10.20 -30.20
C LEU A 564 -10.58 11.04 -28.91
N PRO A 565 -11.38 10.64 -27.91
CA PRO A 565 -11.31 11.27 -26.61
C PRO A 565 -9.97 10.97 -25.93
N ARG A 566 -9.69 11.62 -24.78
CA ARG A 566 -8.56 11.23 -23.93
C ARG A 566 -8.79 9.81 -23.41
N THR A 567 -8.03 8.86 -23.94
CA THR A 567 -8.16 7.44 -23.62
C THR A 567 -7.42 7.05 -22.34
N GLY A 568 -6.53 7.91 -21.84
CA GLY A 568 -5.65 7.59 -20.72
C GLY A 568 -4.68 6.45 -21.05
N VAL A 569 -3.95 6.01 -20.04
CA VAL A 569 -3.02 4.88 -20.14
C VAL A 569 -3.29 3.87 -19.01
N PRO A 570 -3.07 2.56 -19.25
CA PRO A 570 -3.35 1.52 -18.27
C PRO A 570 -2.26 1.44 -17.18
N THR A 571 -2.07 2.54 -16.44
CA THR A 571 -1.15 2.72 -15.31
C THR A 571 -1.90 3.40 -14.16
N ARG A 572 -1.31 3.42 -12.96
CA ARG A 572 -1.78 4.26 -11.85
C ARG A 572 -0.79 5.40 -11.66
N ALA A 573 -1.32 6.62 -11.63
CA ALA A 573 -0.53 7.82 -11.37
C ALA A 573 -0.05 7.83 -9.93
N GLY A 574 1.21 8.20 -9.68
CA GLY A 574 1.61 8.61 -8.33
C GLY A 574 1.05 10.00 -8.06
N LEU A 575 0.39 10.17 -6.91
CA LEU A 575 -0.29 11.42 -6.55
C LEU A 575 0.39 12.11 -5.36
N PHE A 576 0.28 13.43 -5.30
CA PHE A 576 0.28 14.18 -4.04
C PHE A 576 -0.58 15.43 -4.18
N LEU A 577 -1.01 15.98 -3.05
CA LEU A 577 -1.81 17.20 -2.98
C LEU A 577 -1.03 18.32 -2.32
N THR A 578 -1.23 19.53 -2.82
CA THR A 578 -0.99 20.74 -2.06
C THR A 578 -2.32 21.34 -1.61
N LYS A 579 -2.26 22.43 -0.84
CA LYS A 579 -3.43 23.24 -0.54
C LYS A 579 -4.16 23.72 -1.80
N THR A 580 -3.45 23.89 -2.92
CA THR A 580 -3.97 24.53 -4.13
C THR A 580 -4.21 23.56 -5.28
N LEU A 581 -3.44 22.48 -5.41
CA LEU A 581 -3.39 21.66 -6.62
C LEU A 581 -3.28 20.16 -6.32
N LEU A 582 -3.78 19.34 -7.23
CA LEU A 582 -3.47 17.93 -7.34
C LEU A 582 -2.33 17.73 -8.35
N PHE A 583 -1.29 17.01 -7.96
CA PHE A 583 -0.21 16.61 -8.86
C PHE A 583 -0.28 15.11 -9.15
N SER A 584 -0.11 14.76 -10.42
CA SER A 584 -0.15 13.36 -10.88
C SER A 584 0.83 13.11 -12.02
N GLY A 585 1.72 12.13 -11.89
CA GLY A 585 2.49 11.64 -13.05
C GLY A 585 1.71 10.57 -13.84
N GLU A 586 2.29 10.03 -14.90
CA GLU A 586 1.64 8.93 -15.67
C GLU A 586 1.98 7.53 -15.13
N GLY A 587 2.77 7.41 -14.07
CA GLY A 587 3.17 6.13 -13.47
C GLY A 587 4.06 5.25 -14.37
N ALA A 588 4.58 4.15 -13.82
CA ALA A 588 5.53 3.28 -14.54
C ALA A 588 4.91 2.70 -15.83
N GLY A 589 5.59 2.91 -16.96
CA GLY A 589 5.10 2.52 -18.29
C GLY A 589 4.22 3.58 -18.99
N GLY A 590 3.91 4.68 -18.31
CA GLY A 590 3.28 5.86 -18.90
C GLY A 590 4.27 6.83 -19.55
N GLY A 591 3.79 7.99 -19.96
CA GLY A 591 4.60 9.09 -20.50
C GLY A 591 5.43 9.84 -19.45
N SER A 592 6.20 10.81 -19.92
CA SER A 592 7.14 11.61 -19.12
C SER A 592 6.57 12.96 -18.71
N LYS A 593 5.28 13.01 -18.33
CA LYS A 593 4.62 14.23 -17.87
C LYS A 593 4.27 14.14 -16.39
N LEU A 594 4.37 15.28 -15.72
CA LEU A 594 3.74 15.56 -14.43
C LEU A 594 2.61 16.56 -14.69
N TYR A 595 1.39 16.20 -14.35
CA TYR A 595 0.21 17.05 -14.47
C TYR A 595 -0.01 17.80 -13.16
N ALA A 596 -0.37 19.08 -13.28
CA ALA A 596 -0.96 19.86 -12.21
C ALA A 596 -2.41 20.12 -12.57
N THR A 597 -3.31 19.76 -11.66
CA THR A 597 -4.75 19.72 -11.86
C THR A 597 -5.43 20.54 -10.77
N ASP A 598 -6.42 21.35 -11.15
CA ASP A 598 -7.36 21.95 -10.22
C ASP A 598 -8.10 20.83 -9.50
N LYS A 599 -7.88 20.73 -8.18
CA LYS A 599 -8.38 19.61 -7.38
C LYS A 599 -9.91 19.64 -7.20
N GLN A 600 -10.57 20.78 -7.41
CA GLN A 600 -12.02 20.90 -7.31
C GLN A 600 -12.73 20.54 -8.61
N THR A 601 -12.15 20.88 -9.77
CA THR A 601 -12.81 20.73 -11.08
C THR A 601 -12.27 19.56 -11.91
N GLY A 602 -11.05 19.09 -11.63
CA GLY A 602 -10.37 18.11 -12.47
C GLY A 602 -9.72 18.71 -13.73
N GLU A 603 -9.72 20.04 -13.88
CA GLU A 603 -9.09 20.72 -15.01
C GLU A 603 -7.56 20.68 -14.91
N ILE A 604 -6.88 20.25 -15.97
CA ILE A 604 -5.41 20.26 -16.03
C ILE A 604 -4.94 21.68 -16.34
N VAL A 605 -4.38 22.36 -15.35
CA VAL A 605 -3.88 23.74 -15.47
C VAL A 605 -2.45 23.81 -16.01
N ALA A 606 -1.63 22.76 -15.79
CA ALA A 606 -0.29 22.70 -16.37
C ALA A 606 0.18 21.26 -16.64
N ARG A 607 1.11 21.15 -17.61
CA ARG A 607 1.83 19.92 -17.97
C ARG A 607 3.32 20.20 -17.87
N ILE A 608 4.00 19.54 -16.95
CA ILE A 608 5.43 19.70 -16.71
C ILE A 608 6.16 18.53 -17.35
N GLN A 609 7.15 18.82 -18.20
CA GLN A 609 7.96 17.79 -18.85
C GLN A 609 8.99 17.23 -17.87
N LEU A 610 8.90 15.92 -17.62
CA LEU A 610 9.89 15.15 -16.87
C LEU A 610 10.98 14.61 -17.81
N PRO A 611 12.21 14.35 -17.32
CA PRO A 611 13.25 13.75 -18.16
C PRO A 611 12.95 12.28 -18.51
N ASN A 612 12.06 11.62 -17.74
CA ASN A 612 11.58 10.27 -17.97
C ASN A 612 10.23 10.03 -17.29
N THR A 613 9.68 8.83 -17.41
CA THR A 613 8.42 8.45 -16.77
C THR A 613 8.53 8.44 -15.25
N GLN A 614 7.49 8.89 -14.55
CA GLN A 614 7.39 8.81 -13.09
C GLN A 614 7.40 7.34 -12.64
N SER A 615 8.38 6.96 -11.83
CA SER A 615 8.53 5.59 -11.30
C SER A 615 8.27 5.51 -9.81
N GLY A 616 8.75 6.48 -9.03
CA GLY A 616 8.44 6.66 -7.60
C GLY A 616 7.22 7.56 -7.38
N GLN A 617 6.62 7.54 -6.18
CA GLN A 617 5.55 8.50 -5.90
C GLN A 617 6.16 9.91 -5.68
N PRO A 618 5.54 10.95 -6.23
CA PRO A 618 6.00 12.31 -6.03
C PRO A 618 5.74 12.81 -4.60
N MET A 619 6.62 13.68 -4.11
CA MET A 619 6.49 14.40 -2.83
C MET A 619 6.79 15.89 -3.02
N THR A 620 6.45 16.70 -2.03
CA THR A 620 6.83 18.13 -1.98
C THR A 620 7.39 18.47 -0.60
N TYR A 621 8.31 19.42 -0.55
CA TYR A 621 8.89 19.95 0.69
C TYR A 621 9.27 21.42 0.50
N GLU A 622 9.47 22.14 1.59
CA GLU A 622 10.02 23.49 1.60
C GLU A 622 11.33 23.51 2.38
N HIS A 623 12.36 24.12 1.80
CA HIS A 623 13.59 24.38 2.53
C HIS A 623 14.14 25.76 2.18
N ASN A 624 14.56 26.51 3.20
CA ASN A 624 15.03 27.90 3.07
C ASN A 624 14.04 28.81 2.30
N GLY A 625 12.73 28.65 2.55
CA GLY A 625 11.67 29.44 1.93
C GLY A 625 11.38 29.13 0.47
N LYS A 626 11.91 28.01 -0.06
CA LYS A 626 11.67 27.56 -1.43
C LYS A 626 11.01 26.19 -1.42
N GLN A 627 9.86 26.09 -2.08
CA GLN A 627 9.14 24.84 -2.27
C GLN A 627 9.72 24.05 -3.45
N TYR A 628 9.87 22.75 -3.25
CA TYR A 628 10.36 21.78 -4.22
C TYR A 628 9.33 20.66 -4.41
N ILE A 629 9.32 20.08 -5.62
CA ILE A 629 8.62 18.83 -5.95
C ILE A 629 9.67 17.82 -6.36
N ALA A 630 9.75 16.68 -5.67
CA ALA A 630 10.73 15.65 -5.95
C ALA A 630 10.09 14.29 -6.26
N LEU A 631 10.68 13.55 -7.19
CA LEU A 631 10.23 12.23 -7.61
C LEU A 631 11.33 11.45 -8.32
N PHE A 632 11.29 10.13 -8.21
CA PHE A 632 12.08 9.26 -9.08
C PHE A 632 11.44 9.14 -10.46
N VAL A 633 12.29 9.20 -11.47
CA VAL A 633 11.91 8.95 -12.87
C VAL A 633 12.75 7.81 -13.45
N SER A 634 12.14 6.97 -14.27
CA SER A 634 12.78 5.79 -14.88
C SER A 634 12.06 5.38 -16.17
N GLY A 635 12.74 4.69 -17.09
CA GLY A 635 12.13 4.23 -18.34
C GLY A 635 13.00 4.46 -19.57
N GLY A 636 12.51 4.04 -20.75
CA GLY A 636 13.18 4.28 -22.03
C GLY A 636 14.61 3.73 -22.13
N GLY A 637 14.94 2.68 -21.37
CA GLY A 637 16.29 2.10 -21.30
C GLY A 637 17.33 2.98 -20.59
N LYS A 638 16.91 4.07 -19.94
CA LYS A 638 17.81 4.96 -19.19
C LYS A 638 17.80 4.61 -17.70
N PRO A 639 18.95 4.67 -17.01
CA PRO A 639 19.01 4.49 -15.57
C PRO A 639 18.12 5.49 -14.82
N THR A 640 17.67 5.08 -13.64
CA THR A 640 16.85 5.88 -12.75
C THR A 640 17.56 7.18 -12.30
N GLU A 641 16.80 8.26 -12.21
CA GLU A 641 17.22 9.53 -11.60
C GLU A 641 16.20 9.99 -10.56
N LEU A 642 16.66 10.58 -9.45
CA LEU A 642 15.83 11.43 -8.59
C LEU A 642 15.92 12.86 -9.13
N VAL A 643 14.78 13.51 -9.34
CA VAL A 643 14.71 14.88 -9.85
C VAL A 643 13.92 15.77 -8.90
N ALA A 644 14.32 17.04 -8.78
CA ALA A 644 13.56 18.04 -8.05
C ALA A 644 13.27 19.26 -8.93
N TYR A 645 12.03 19.75 -8.85
CA TYR A 645 11.54 20.93 -9.54
C TYR A 645 11.21 22.02 -8.52
N ALA A 646 11.44 23.28 -8.89
CA ALA A 646 11.05 24.43 -8.09
C ALA A 646 10.75 25.64 -8.99
N LEU A 647 10.15 26.68 -8.41
CA LEU A 647 10.02 27.97 -9.09
C LEU A 647 11.43 28.56 -9.37
N PRO A 648 11.59 29.32 -10.47
CA PRO A 648 12.89 29.86 -10.91
C PRO A 648 13.56 30.76 -9.86
#